data_AF-A0A0Q6KDW1-F1
#
_entry.id   AF-A0A0Q6KDW1-F1
#
_cell.length_a   1.000
_cell.length_b   1.000
_cell.length_c   1.000
_cell.angle_alpha   90.00
_cell.angle_beta   90.00
_cell.angle_gamma   90.00
#
_symmetry.space_group_name_H-M   'P 1'
#
loop_
_entity.id
_entity.type
_entity.pdbx_description
1 polymer ?
#
loop_
_entity_poly.entity_id
_entity_poly.type
_entity_poly.pdbx_seq_one_letter_code
_entity_poly.pdbx_strand_id
1 'polypeptide(L)'
;MKSGIPWNIGRRQLIQSLTIAPFLGLIETAVDAAESSGPHDDLGGLWRRALDRTDKGLSRRWYAETLDDVLPIPGSLEQRGVGNAVTVDTPWTGDMHDHSFFTAANYAAYRKPGHVKVPFFLQPDSWYRGPAWYQRDIVIPADWNGKHVELFLERPHWETRAWLGERALGRSDALHVPHHYNLGVLKPGTHRLTIRVDNRMIVEIGHNGHGVTDHTQGNWNGIAGRVELRATAPVWIDRVDLHPAFADRILTVRGQLRRTQATTEVGTAHILFGNSKTSAKVRWNGEVGTFEHQVHADPADTAQSRPWDEFDPVLHEVMVRLDNDEEWHGRFGWREFASTAAGFTMNGRPAMLRGALECSIFPLTGHPPTDLPSWQRIMQRVKEYGLNHLRFHSYCPPEAAFEAADEAGIYMQVETVWANQSVMIGSGLPVDRWVYAETDRVIAAHGNHPSFVLMTHGNEPGGGKTPEGEAKRDAFLGAYVRYYRALDERRLWTAGSGWPLIEENQYHLTPKPRIQDWGQGLSSRINSQPPETQTDYTGFIGQYPVPVVSHEIGQWCVYPDLNARRKYTGHLKAKSFDIFADRLRENGLSDQAAEFLYASGRLQVLCYKEEIESVLRTHRMGGFQLLGLQDFPGQGTALVGVLDPFWDDKGYVTGAEYRRFCSPTVPLARMKSRVACSGEPFPFTIDVAHFGSEAMEADVEWDIKTTDGVELARGSFAKQAMPLGNAPLGLAAAPSLTATKACAARLTITLLRAGQQSVQNDWDLWVYPAITTLSPVSHRILRTDRIDQSVLDHLVQGGDALIGLPSKTVANYPERPVQLGFSSIFWNTLWTEGQPPTTLGIMCDPAHAALADFPTDAHSNWQWWHLIHRAGALRLDLLPAGVKPIVRIIDDWFTARPLALVVEVAVGKGRAIVCGFELGDPGAQDPVSRQLVASLEAYMQGESFRPTSQVSPEQLRRLARA
;
A
#
# COMPACT_ATOMS: atom_id res chain seq x y z
N MET A 1 -40.52 13.31 32.53
CA MET A 1 -41.44 13.81 31.48
C MET A 1 -40.74 14.93 30.72
N LYS A 2 -40.52 14.74 29.40
CA LYS A 2 -40.30 15.74 28.34
C LYS A 2 -39.15 16.76 28.55
N SER A 3 -37.97 16.55 27.95
CA SER A 3 -37.55 17.03 26.61
C SER A 3 -37.28 18.54 26.58
N GLY A 4 -36.20 19.11 26.06
CA GLY A 4 -35.06 18.63 25.28
C GLY A 4 -34.25 19.86 24.86
N ILE A 5 -32.94 19.70 24.72
CA ILE A 5 -32.02 20.68 24.13
C ILE A 5 -31.60 20.13 22.77
N PRO A 6 -31.70 20.87 21.66
CA PRO A 6 -31.00 20.50 20.43
C PRO A 6 -29.74 21.37 20.26
N TRP A 7 -28.59 20.71 20.18
CA TRP A 7 -27.39 21.25 19.54
C TRP A 7 -27.56 21.12 18.03
N ASN A 8 -27.70 22.27 17.35
CA ASN A 8 -27.69 22.41 15.91
C ASN A 8 -26.22 22.40 15.42
N ILE A 9 -25.80 21.32 14.76
CA ILE A 9 -24.62 21.31 13.90
C ILE A 9 -25.12 21.45 12.47
N GLY A 10 -24.75 22.55 11.83
CA GLY A 10 -25.23 22.95 10.52
C GLY A 10 -24.86 21.96 9.42
N ARG A 11 -25.89 21.43 8.74
CA ARG A 11 -25.80 20.86 7.40
C ARG A 11 -25.44 21.97 6.40
N ARG A 12 -24.27 21.90 5.77
CA ARG A 12 -24.07 22.56 4.46
C ARG A 12 -24.51 21.57 3.37
N GLN A 13 -25.53 21.98 2.62
CA GLN A 13 -26.09 21.26 1.49
C GLN A 13 -25.13 21.31 0.29
N LEU A 14 -24.89 20.15 -0.32
CA LEU A 14 -24.48 20.01 -1.71
C LEU A 14 -25.61 20.56 -2.59
N ILE A 15 -25.31 21.53 -3.47
CA ILE A 15 -26.16 21.81 -4.63
C ILE A 15 -25.44 21.23 -5.85
N GLN A 16 -26.13 20.26 -6.45
CA GLN A 16 -25.87 19.73 -7.78
C GLN A 16 -26.15 20.82 -8.82
N SER A 17 -25.29 20.94 -9.83
CA SER A 17 -25.64 21.57 -11.10
C SER A 17 -25.25 20.62 -12.23
N LEU A 18 -26.20 19.73 -12.54
CA LEU A 18 -26.36 19.06 -13.83
C LEU A 18 -27.00 20.06 -14.79
N THR A 19 -26.28 20.46 -15.84
CA THR A 19 -26.87 21.07 -17.03
C THR A 19 -26.69 20.12 -18.19
N ILE A 20 -27.74 19.33 -18.43
CA ILE A 20 -27.97 18.58 -19.67
C ILE A 20 -28.86 19.49 -20.54
N ALA A 21 -28.35 19.93 -21.69
CA ALA A 21 -29.16 20.53 -22.75
C ALA A 21 -29.35 19.51 -23.88
N PRO A 22 -30.56 19.38 -24.47
CA PRO A 22 -30.81 18.52 -25.60
C PRO A 22 -30.61 19.30 -26.90
N PHE A 23 -29.88 18.75 -27.87
CA PHE A 23 -29.97 19.20 -29.26
C PHE A 23 -30.40 18.04 -30.15
N LEU A 24 -31.62 18.19 -30.67
CA LEU A 24 -32.22 17.40 -31.72
C LEU A 24 -31.64 17.84 -33.08
N GLY A 25 -31.18 16.86 -33.85
CA GLY A 25 -31.39 16.71 -35.28
C GLY A 25 -30.92 17.83 -36.21
N LEU A 26 -29.86 17.54 -36.97
CA LEU A 26 -29.76 17.92 -38.38
C LEU A 26 -28.98 16.80 -39.10
N ILE A 27 -29.68 16.15 -40.03
CA ILE A 27 -29.10 15.24 -41.01
C ILE A 27 -28.41 16.14 -42.04
N GLU A 28 -27.08 16.14 -42.06
CA GLU A 28 -26.31 16.66 -43.18
C GLU A 28 -25.52 15.51 -43.83
N THR A 29 -25.81 15.30 -45.11
CA THR A 29 -25.07 14.45 -46.03
C THR A 29 -23.67 15.01 -46.23
N ALA A 30 -22.67 14.40 -45.59
CA ALA A 30 -21.26 14.71 -45.85
C ALA A 30 -20.80 13.95 -47.10
N VAL A 31 -20.51 14.73 -48.14
CA VAL A 31 -19.72 14.32 -49.31
C VAL A 31 -18.25 14.25 -48.86
N ASP A 32 -17.55 13.20 -49.32
CA ASP A 32 -16.13 12.94 -49.10
C ASP A 32 -15.26 14.20 -49.08
N ALA A 33 -14.70 14.50 -47.91
CA ALA A 33 -13.48 15.27 -47.77
C ALA A 33 -12.46 14.34 -47.11
N ALA A 34 -11.46 13.91 -47.86
CA ALA A 34 -10.32 13.18 -47.33
C ALA A 34 -9.55 14.08 -46.37
N GLU A 35 -9.83 13.97 -45.07
CA GLU A 35 -8.94 14.47 -44.03
C GLU A 35 -7.58 13.78 -44.19
N SER A 36 -6.50 14.57 -44.18
CA SER A 36 -5.15 14.02 -44.13
C SER A 36 -5.00 13.26 -42.81
N SER A 37 -5.00 11.94 -42.88
CA SER A 37 -4.69 11.09 -41.73
C SER A 37 -3.28 11.40 -41.23
N GLY A 38 -3.14 11.68 -39.92
CA GLY A 38 -1.82 11.77 -39.29
C GLY A 38 -1.03 10.46 -39.42
N PRO A 39 0.22 10.41 -38.92
CA PRO A 39 1.02 9.18 -38.93
C PRO A 39 0.48 8.08 -37.99
N HIS A 40 -0.60 8.35 -37.26
CA HIS A 40 -1.25 7.42 -36.34
C HIS A 40 -2.73 7.27 -36.71
N ASP A 41 -3.23 6.04 -36.67
CA ASP A 41 -4.65 5.71 -36.78
C ASP A 41 -5.09 4.94 -35.53
N ASP A 42 -6.00 5.53 -34.74
CA ASP A 42 -6.55 4.91 -33.53
C ASP A 42 -7.61 3.88 -33.90
N LEU A 43 -7.33 2.62 -33.58
CA LEU A 43 -8.22 1.49 -33.79
C LEU A 43 -9.10 1.19 -32.57
N GLY A 44 -9.24 2.14 -31.64
CA GLY A 44 -10.29 2.12 -30.63
C GLY A 44 -11.68 2.05 -31.26
N GLY A 45 -12.60 1.34 -30.60
CA GLY A 45 -13.98 1.15 -31.05
C GLY A 45 -14.41 -0.30 -31.10
N LEU A 46 -15.42 -0.61 -31.91
CA LEU A 46 -16.01 -1.95 -32.01
C LEU A 46 -15.14 -2.88 -32.85
N TRP A 47 -14.78 -4.02 -32.27
CA TRP A 47 -14.12 -5.13 -32.94
C TRP A 47 -15.05 -6.33 -32.97
N ARG A 48 -15.06 -7.07 -34.09
CA ARG A 48 -15.67 -8.40 -34.12
C ARG A 48 -14.91 -9.31 -33.16
N ARG A 49 -15.57 -10.23 -32.46
CA ARG A 49 -14.92 -11.11 -31.48
C ARG A 49 -15.45 -12.54 -31.46
N ALA A 50 -14.64 -13.45 -30.93
CA ALA A 50 -15.06 -14.82 -30.61
C ALA A 50 -14.30 -15.35 -29.39
N LEU A 51 -15.03 -16.02 -28.47
CA LEU A 51 -14.43 -16.71 -27.34
C LEU A 51 -13.99 -18.11 -27.76
N ASP A 52 -12.71 -18.41 -27.69
CA ASP A 52 -12.16 -19.70 -28.08
C ASP A 52 -12.14 -20.69 -26.91
N ARG A 53 -13.32 -21.01 -26.38
CA ARG A 53 -13.48 -21.84 -25.17
C ARG A 53 -12.84 -23.22 -25.27
N THR A 54 -12.63 -23.71 -26.49
CA THR A 54 -12.08 -25.04 -26.77
C THR A 54 -10.69 -25.00 -27.42
N ASP A 55 -10.07 -23.82 -27.54
CA ASP A 55 -8.77 -23.58 -28.19
C ASP A 55 -8.67 -24.19 -29.60
N LYS A 56 -9.72 -24.01 -30.41
CA LYS A 56 -9.84 -24.51 -31.79
C LYS A 56 -9.69 -23.43 -32.84
N GLY A 57 -9.64 -22.15 -32.48
CA GLY A 57 -9.62 -21.06 -33.44
C GLY A 57 -8.38 -21.07 -34.34
N LEU A 58 -7.22 -21.49 -33.81
CA LEU A 58 -6.00 -21.64 -34.62
C LEU A 58 -6.13 -22.77 -35.65
N SER A 59 -6.59 -23.95 -35.21
CA SER A 59 -6.73 -25.13 -36.09
C SER A 59 -7.85 -24.98 -37.11
N ARG A 60 -8.89 -24.21 -36.78
CA ARG A 60 -10.00 -23.84 -37.69
C ARG A 60 -9.76 -22.57 -38.47
N ARG A 61 -8.60 -21.93 -38.32
CA ARG A 61 -8.21 -20.72 -39.05
C ARG A 61 -9.23 -19.57 -38.92
N TRP A 62 -9.70 -19.28 -37.71
CA TRP A 62 -10.66 -18.18 -37.46
C TRP A 62 -10.18 -16.80 -37.94
N TYR A 63 -8.87 -16.60 -38.12
CA TYR A 63 -8.32 -15.40 -38.76
C TYR A 63 -8.72 -15.23 -40.23
N ALA A 64 -9.12 -16.30 -40.92
CA ALA A 64 -9.59 -16.28 -42.31
C ALA A 64 -11.13 -16.15 -42.41
N GLU A 65 -11.86 -16.34 -41.31
CA GLU A 65 -13.32 -16.27 -41.24
C GLU A 65 -13.77 -14.90 -40.70
N THR A 66 -15.03 -14.54 -40.90
CA THR A 66 -15.62 -13.34 -40.28
C THR A 66 -16.21 -13.74 -38.93
N LEU A 67 -15.88 -13.02 -37.85
CA LEU A 67 -16.43 -13.28 -36.52
C LEU A 67 -17.79 -12.57 -36.34
N ASP A 68 -18.73 -13.20 -35.64
CA ASP A 68 -20.13 -12.76 -35.60
C ASP A 68 -20.44 -11.73 -34.49
N ASP A 69 -19.79 -11.87 -33.33
CA ASP A 69 -20.06 -11.04 -32.14
C ASP A 69 -19.17 -9.79 -32.14
N VAL A 70 -19.46 -8.77 -31.33
CA VAL A 70 -18.65 -7.54 -31.24
C VAL A 70 -18.35 -7.13 -29.80
N LEU A 71 -17.26 -6.40 -29.60
CA LEU A 71 -16.85 -5.82 -28.32
C LEU A 71 -16.06 -4.54 -28.57
N PRO A 72 -16.24 -3.48 -27.75
CA PRO A 72 -15.34 -2.35 -27.76
C PRO A 72 -13.95 -2.73 -27.21
N ILE A 73 -12.90 -2.31 -27.90
CA ILE A 73 -11.50 -2.27 -27.45
C ILE A 73 -11.03 -0.81 -27.59
N PRO A 74 -10.22 -0.24 -26.69
CA PRO A 74 -9.59 -0.86 -25.51
C PRO A 74 -10.55 -1.30 -24.41
N GLY A 75 -10.11 -2.26 -23.59
CA GLY A 75 -10.82 -2.84 -22.45
C GLY A 75 -10.64 -4.36 -22.34
N SER A 76 -11.39 -4.97 -21.43
CA SER A 76 -11.45 -6.43 -21.26
C SER A 76 -12.85 -7.00 -21.51
N LEU A 77 -12.92 -8.31 -21.77
CA LEU A 77 -14.18 -9.05 -21.89
C LEU A 77 -15.03 -8.91 -20.63
N GLU A 78 -14.37 -9.07 -19.48
CA GLU A 78 -15.04 -9.19 -18.19
C GLU A 78 -15.59 -7.85 -17.68
N GLN A 79 -14.98 -6.73 -18.05
CA GLN A 79 -15.55 -5.39 -17.84
C GLN A 79 -16.90 -5.21 -18.53
N ARG A 80 -17.14 -5.97 -19.61
CA ARG A 80 -18.38 -5.92 -20.40
C ARG A 80 -19.34 -7.07 -20.06
N GLY A 81 -19.06 -7.83 -19.00
CA GLY A 81 -19.89 -8.97 -18.59
C GLY A 81 -19.78 -10.18 -19.51
N VAL A 82 -18.76 -10.24 -20.37
CA VAL A 82 -18.54 -11.36 -21.29
C VAL A 82 -17.65 -12.40 -20.62
N GLY A 83 -18.21 -13.59 -20.36
CA GLY A 83 -17.48 -14.66 -19.69
C GLY A 83 -18.41 -15.75 -19.15
N ASN A 84 -17.98 -16.40 -18.09
CA ASN A 84 -18.76 -17.35 -17.29
C ASN A 84 -19.18 -16.67 -15.97
N ALA A 85 -20.31 -17.09 -15.41
CA ALA A 85 -20.70 -16.67 -14.07
C ALA A 85 -19.74 -17.24 -13.01
N VAL A 86 -19.51 -16.48 -11.94
CA VAL A 86 -18.70 -16.95 -10.81
C VAL A 86 -19.45 -18.05 -10.03
N THR A 87 -18.78 -19.18 -9.87
CA THR A 87 -19.21 -20.34 -9.05
C THR A 87 -18.16 -20.68 -7.99
N VAL A 88 -18.48 -21.63 -7.10
CA VAL A 88 -17.51 -22.16 -6.10
C VAL A 88 -16.31 -22.84 -6.78
N ASP A 89 -16.50 -23.38 -7.99
CA ASP A 89 -15.49 -24.09 -8.77
C ASP A 89 -14.78 -23.17 -9.80
N THR A 90 -14.95 -21.85 -9.68
CA THR A 90 -14.26 -20.89 -10.56
C THR A 90 -12.74 -21.11 -10.41
N PRO A 91 -12.01 -21.41 -11.49
CA PRO A 91 -10.61 -21.76 -11.37
C PRO A 91 -9.77 -20.50 -11.41
N TRP A 92 -9.75 -19.78 -10.28
CA TRP A 92 -8.94 -18.59 -10.05
C TRP A 92 -7.46 -18.84 -10.37
N THR A 93 -6.73 -17.78 -10.71
CA THR A 93 -5.27 -17.82 -10.85
C THR A 93 -4.62 -17.80 -9.47
N GLY A 94 -5.09 -16.94 -8.55
CA GLY A 94 -4.55 -16.82 -7.20
C GLY A 94 -5.04 -17.92 -6.25
N ASP A 95 -4.23 -18.24 -5.24
CA ASP A 95 -4.55 -19.29 -4.28
C ASP A 95 -5.53 -18.84 -3.20
N MET A 96 -6.34 -19.80 -2.74
CA MET A 96 -7.19 -19.69 -1.55
C MET A 96 -6.74 -20.71 -0.50
N HIS A 97 -5.65 -20.39 0.20
CA HIS A 97 -5.01 -21.32 1.15
C HIS A 97 -5.94 -21.74 2.31
N ASP A 98 -6.72 -20.80 2.88
CA ASP A 98 -7.69 -21.14 3.92
C ASP A 98 -8.89 -21.88 3.30
N HIS A 99 -9.09 -23.13 3.70
CA HIS A 99 -10.17 -23.96 3.16
C HIS A 99 -11.52 -23.80 3.90
N SER A 100 -11.64 -22.89 4.87
CA SER A 100 -12.88 -22.70 5.64
C SER A 100 -14.02 -22.16 4.78
N PHE A 101 -13.73 -21.36 3.75
CA PHE A 101 -14.75 -20.95 2.79
C PHE A 101 -15.45 -22.14 2.13
N PHE A 102 -14.73 -23.25 1.88
CA PHE A 102 -15.30 -24.44 1.25
C PHE A 102 -16.01 -25.37 2.23
N THR A 103 -15.53 -25.45 3.48
CA THR A 103 -15.95 -26.48 4.44
C THR A 103 -16.81 -25.96 5.59
N ALA A 104 -16.58 -24.74 6.07
CA ALA A 104 -17.21 -24.25 7.29
C ALA A 104 -18.70 -23.92 7.08
N ALA A 105 -19.50 -24.22 8.10
CA ALA A 105 -20.96 -24.05 8.07
C ALA A 105 -21.37 -22.57 7.97
N ASN A 106 -20.61 -21.69 8.60
CA ASN A 106 -20.84 -20.24 8.62
C ASN A 106 -20.61 -19.55 7.25
N TYR A 107 -20.05 -20.26 6.26
CA TYR A 107 -19.93 -19.82 4.88
C TYR A 107 -20.95 -20.48 3.93
N ALA A 108 -21.78 -21.43 4.40
CA ALA A 108 -22.67 -22.22 3.55
C ALA A 108 -23.67 -21.39 2.73
N ALA A 109 -24.13 -20.26 3.26
CA ALA A 109 -25.01 -19.33 2.55
C ALA A 109 -24.35 -18.70 1.30
N TYR A 110 -23.02 -18.52 1.34
CA TYR A 110 -22.22 -17.86 0.29
C TYR A 110 -21.61 -18.84 -0.72
N ARG A 111 -21.98 -20.13 -0.64
CA ARG A 111 -21.63 -21.16 -1.64
C ARG A 111 -22.80 -21.55 -2.54
N LYS A 112 -23.98 -20.96 -2.32
CA LYS A 112 -25.18 -21.29 -3.11
C LYS A 112 -25.06 -20.73 -4.53
N PRO A 113 -25.45 -21.49 -5.56
CA PRO A 113 -25.50 -20.99 -6.94
C PRO A 113 -26.23 -19.65 -7.05
N GLY A 114 -25.67 -18.69 -7.79
CA GLY A 114 -26.20 -17.33 -7.92
C GLY A 114 -25.97 -16.39 -6.73
N HIS A 115 -25.44 -16.90 -5.62
CA HIS A 115 -25.17 -16.14 -4.39
C HIS A 115 -23.73 -16.31 -3.88
N VAL A 116 -22.81 -16.70 -4.76
CA VAL A 116 -21.41 -16.93 -4.38
C VAL A 116 -20.76 -15.61 -3.97
N LYS A 117 -20.19 -15.59 -2.75
CA LYS A 117 -19.39 -14.46 -2.24
C LYS A 117 -18.06 -14.99 -1.71
N VAL A 118 -16.97 -14.62 -2.40
CA VAL A 118 -15.61 -15.03 -2.04
C VAL A 118 -15.05 -14.07 -0.98
N PRO A 119 -14.52 -14.56 0.17
CA PRO A 119 -13.96 -13.71 1.22
C PRO A 119 -12.49 -13.30 0.97
N PHE A 120 -11.80 -13.91 0.00
CA PHE A 120 -10.35 -13.80 -0.18
C PHE A 120 -9.88 -12.58 -0.95
N PHE A 121 -10.67 -12.08 -1.89
CA PHE A 121 -10.33 -10.98 -2.78
C PHE A 121 -11.58 -10.41 -3.44
N LEU A 122 -11.43 -9.33 -4.22
CA LEU A 122 -12.55 -8.73 -4.93
C LEU A 122 -13.07 -9.67 -6.02
N GLN A 123 -14.39 -9.77 -6.12
CA GLN A 123 -15.03 -10.71 -7.02
C GLN A 123 -15.52 -10.00 -8.29
N PRO A 124 -15.12 -10.45 -9.50
CA PRO A 124 -15.71 -9.97 -10.74
C PRO A 124 -17.15 -10.45 -10.93
N ASP A 125 -17.94 -9.74 -11.74
CA ASP A 125 -19.29 -10.20 -12.10
C ASP A 125 -19.26 -11.36 -13.14
N SER A 126 -18.25 -11.40 -13.99
CA SER A 126 -18.00 -12.46 -14.99
C SER A 126 -16.52 -12.80 -15.09
N TRP A 127 -16.19 -14.04 -15.43
CA TRP A 127 -14.81 -14.51 -15.51
C TRP A 127 -14.55 -15.31 -16.80
N TYR A 128 -13.40 -15.10 -17.45
CA TYR A 128 -12.97 -15.90 -18.60
C TYR A 128 -11.45 -16.13 -18.61
N ARG A 129 -11.04 -17.39 -18.76
CA ARG A 129 -9.63 -17.76 -19.00
C ARG A 129 -9.53 -18.63 -20.23
N GLY A 130 -8.69 -18.20 -21.16
CA GLY A 130 -8.48 -18.86 -22.44
C GLY A 130 -8.32 -17.85 -23.57
N PRO A 131 -8.21 -18.33 -24.81
CA PRO A 131 -8.00 -17.46 -25.94
C PRO A 131 -9.28 -16.74 -26.34
N ALA A 132 -9.15 -15.49 -26.77
CA ALA A 132 -10.20 -14.73 -27.44
C ALA A 132 -9.65 -14.13 -28.71
N TRP A 133 -10.51 -13.98 -29.71
CA TRP A 133 -10.17 -13.43 -31.01
C TRP A 133 -10.88 -12.10 -31.19
N TYR A 134 -10.19 -11.14 -31.77
CA TYR A 134 -10.67 -9.80 -32.09
C TYR A 134 -10.33 -9.50 -33.55
N GLN A 135 -11.27 -9.00 -34.31
CA GLN A 135 -11.12 -8.75 -35.74
C GLN A 135 -11.74 -7.42 -36.16
N ARG A 136 -11.01 -6.62 -36.92
CA ARG A 136 -11.47 -5.34 -37.48
C ARG A 136 -11.00 -5.22 -38.92
N ASP A 137 -11.85 -4.64 -39.77
CA ASP A 137 -11.40 -4.18 -41.09
C ASP A 137 -10.79 -2.80 -40.89
N ILE A 138 -9.51 -2.66 -41.25
CA ILE A 138 -8.72 -1.45 -41.16
C ILE A 138 -8.53 -0.85 -42.55
N VAL A 139 -8.41 0.48 -42.64
CA VAL A 139 -8.19 1.18 -43.90
C VAL A 139 -6.79 1.75 -43.90
N ILE A 140 -5.97 1.35 -44.87
CA ILE A 140 -4.68 1.99 -45.13
C ILE A 140 -4.94 3.14 -46.11
N PRO A 141 -4.74 4.41 -45.71
CA PRO A 141 -5.04 5.55 -46.54
C PRO A 141 -4.03 5.71 -47.69
N ALA A 142 -4.38 6.51 -48.70
CA ALA A 142 -3.58 6.64 -49.93
C ALA A 142 -2.21 7.28 -49.70
N ASP A 143 -2.10 8.18 -48.72
CA ASP A 143 -0.89 8.88 -48.29
C ASP A 143 0.06 7.99 -47.46
N TRP A 144 -0.38 6.80 -47.05
CA TRP A 144 0.48 5.77 -46.46
C TRP A 144 1.12 4.85 -47.51
N ASN A 145 0.83 5.06 -48.80
CA ASN A 145 1.44 4.27 -49.86
C ASN A 145 2.98 4.38 -49.81
N GLY A 146 3.65 3.24 -49.75
CA GLY A 146 5.11 3.18 -49.67
C GLY A 146 5.68 3.44 -48.28
N LYS A 147 4.85 3.69 -47.25
CA LYS A 147 5.29 3.80 -45.85
C LYS A 147 5.36 2.44 -45.16
N HIS A 148 6.17 2.34 -44.11
CA HIS A 148 6.17 1.20 -43.20
C HIS A 148 5.01 1.35 -42.21
N VAL A 149 4.29 0.26 -41.93
CA VAL A 149 3.18 0.24 -40.97
C VAL A 149 3.49 -0.73 -39.83
N GLU A 150 3.29 -0.26 -38.61
CA GLU A 150 3.34 -1.04 -37.36
C GLU A 150 1.94 -1.10 -36.73
N LEU A 151 1.60 -2.22 -36.09
CA LEU A 151 0.50 -2.32 -35.13
C LEU A 151 1.06 -2.27 -33.71
N PHE A 152 0.56 -1.33 -32.92
CA PHE A 152 0.90 -1.12 -31.52
C PHE A 152 -0.26 -1.50 -30.60
N LEU A 153 -0.01 -2.34 -29.60
CA LEU A 153 -0.95 -2.71 -28.55
C LEU A 153 -0.36 -2.33 -27.19
N GLU A 154 -0.91 -1.33 -26.51
CA GLU A 154 -0.29 -0.74 -25.32
C GLU A 154 -0.23 -1.69 -24.10
N ARG A 155 -1.32 -2.42 -23.83
CA ARG A 155 -1.44 -3.27 -22.64
C ARG A 155 -2.33 -4.49 -22.91
N PRO A 156 -1.89 -5.46 -23.71
CA PRO A 156 -2.56 -6.75 -23.85
C PRO A 156 -2.36 -7.63 -22.61
N HIS A 157 -3.27 -8.60 -22.38
CA HIS A 157 -3.14 -9.58 -21.29
C HIS A 157 -3.55 -10.99 -21.75
N TRP A 158 -2.64 -11.93 -21.99
CA TRP A 158 -1.17 -11.84 -21.97
C TRP A 158 -0.61 -12.05 -23.38
N GLU A 159 -0.50 -13.30 -23.86
CA GLU A 159 0.08 -13.57 -25.18
C GLU A 159 -0.84 -12.99 -26.27
N THR A 160 -0.23 -12.34 -27.26
CA THR A 160 -0.94 -12.02 -28.50
C THR A 160 -0.33 -12.68 -29.72
N ARG A 161 -1.18 -12.94 -30.72
CA ARG A 161 -0.80 -13.25 -32.10
C ARG A 161 -1.65 -12.41 -33.03
N ALA A 162 -1.06 -11.93 -34.12
CA ALA A 162 -1.77 -11.07 -35.07
C ALA A 162 -1.67 -11.60 -36.51
N TRP A 163 -2.68 -11.28 -37.32
CA TRP A 163 -2.77 -11.60 -38.74
C TRP A 163 -3.30 -10.43 -39.55
N LEU A 164 -2.74 -10.23 -40.74
CA LEU A 164 -3.29 -9.35 -41.77
C LEU A 164 -3.82 -10.20 -42.92
N GLY A 165 -5.15 -10.30 -43.05
CA GLY A 165 -5.79 -11.35 -43.83
C GLY A 165 -5.37 -12.72 -43.31
N GLU A 166 -4.78 -13.53 -44.18
CA GLU A 166 -4.23 -14.85 -43.79
C GLU A 166 -2.74 -14.81 -43.39
N ARG A 167 -2.06 -13.66 -43.52
CA ARG A 167 -0.63 -13.53 -43.23
C ARG A 167 -0.41 -13.40 -41.72
N ALA A 168 0.28 -14.37 -41.12
CA ALA A 168 0.71 -14.29 -39.73
C ALA A 168 1.79 -13.21 -39.52
N LEU A 169 1.63 -12.41 -38.47
CA LEU A 169 2.53 -11.31 -38.09
C LEU A 169 3.45 -11.69 -36.93
N GLY A 170 3.23 -12.84 -36.28
CA GLY A 170 4.07 -13.36 -35.20
C GLY A 170 3.33 -13.53 -33.87
N ARG A 171 4.11 -13.63 -32.80
CA ARG A 171 3.66 -13.88 -31.42
C ARG A 171 4.45 -12.99 -30.47
N SER A 172 3.77 -12.41 -29.49
CA SER A 172 4.40 -11.73 -28.34
C SER A 172 3.88 -12.33 -27.05
N ASP A 173 4.78 -12.54 -26.09
CA ASP A 173 4.52 -13.00 -24.72
C ASP A 173 5.12 -12.05 -23.67
N ALA A 174 5.23 -10.76 -24.02
CA ALA A 174 5.45 -9.73 -23.01
C ALA A 174 4.20 -9.59 -22.15
N LEU A 175 4.38 -9.36 -20.85
CA LEU A 175 3.24 -9.25 -19.93
C LEU A 175 2.99 -7.78 -19.53
N HIS A 176 4.06 -7.01 -19.38
CA HIS A 176 3.96 -5.67 -18.79
C HIS A 176 4.16 -4.52 -19.77
N VAL A 177 4.82 -4.79 -20.91
CA VAL A 177 5.13 -3.76 -21.92
C VAL A 177 4.24 -3.90 -23.16
N PRO A 178 4.17 -2.85 -24.01
CA PRO A 178 3.42 -2.91 -25.26
C PRO A 178 3.87 -4.02 -26.22
N HIS A 179 2.94 -4.48 -27.06
CA HIS A 179 3.23 -5.40 -28.16
C HIS A 179 3.30 -4.65 -29.49
N HIS A 180 4.30 -4.99 -30.28
CA HIS A 180 4.60 -4.39 -31.57
C HIS A 180 4.59 -5.45 -32.68
N TYR A 181 3.88 -5.17 -33.78
CA TYR A 181 3.86 -6.04 -34.96
C TYR A 181 4.19 -5.25 -36.21
N ASN A 182 5.22 -5.68 -36.94
CA ASN A 182 5.57 -5.09 -38.22
C ASN A 182 4.61 -5.61 -39.31
N LEU A 183 3.78 -4.71 -39.85
CA LEU A 183 2.88 -5.03 -40.96
C LEU A 183 3.57 -4.84 -42.32
N GLY A 184 4.73 -4.17 -42.35
CA GLY A 184 5.51 -3.90 -43.55
C GLY A 184 4.92 -2.75 -44.36
N VAL A 185 5.24 -2.72 -45.66
CA VAL A 185 4.66 -1.75 -46.59
C VAL A 185 3.36 -2.31 -47.15
N LEU A 186 2.25 -1.61 -46.90
CA LEU A 186 0.92 -2.03 -47.32
C LEU A 186 0.41 -1.21 -48.50
N LYS A 187 -0.39 -1.85 -49.36
CA LYS A 187 -1.14 -1.12 -50.40
C LYS A 187 -2.30 -0.37 -49.75
N PRO A 188 -2.60 0.86 -50.20
CA PRO A 188 -3.82 1.55 -49.78
C PRO A 188 -5.07 0.70 -50.01
N GLY A 189 -6.07 0.88 -49.15
CA GLY A 189 -7.34 0.16 -49.17
C GLY A 189 -7.62 -0.62 -47.88
N THR A 190 -8.65 -1.45 -47.92
CA THR A 190 -9.13 -2.19 -46.75
C THR A 190 -8.35 -3.49 -46.55
N HIS A 191 -7.93 -3.73 -45.31
CA HIS A 191 -7.29 -4.98 -44.87
C HIS A 191 -7.99 -5.51 -43.63
N ARG A 192 -8.00 -6.83 -43.46
CA ARG A 192 -8.55 -7.46 -42.26
C ARG A 192 -7.45 -7.68 -41.24
N LEU A 193 -7.55 -7.04 -40.09
CA LEU A 193 -6.67 -7.28 -38.95
C LEU A 193 -7.35 -8.23 -37.97
N THR A 194 -6.70 -9.34 -37.62
CA THR A 194 -7.15 -10.26 -36.58
C THR A 194 -6.09 -10.38 -35.49
N ILE A 195 -6.51 -10.31 -34.23
CA ILE A 195 -5.66 -10.46 -33.03
C ILE A 195 -6.26 -11.58 -32.17
N ARG A 196 -5.44 -12.54 -31.77
CA ARG A 196 -5.75 -13.53 -30.74
C ARG A 196 -5.06 -13.10 -29.44
N VAL A 197 -5.80 -13.00 -28.34
CA VAL A 197 -5.30 -12.70 -27.00
C VAL A 197 -5.53 -13.91 -26.10
N ASP A 198 -4.52 -14.33 -25.35
CA ASP A 198 -4.55 -15.51 -24.49
C ASP A 198 -4.05 -15.17 -23.08
N ASN A 199 -4.96 -15.17 -22.12
CA ASN A 199 -4.71 -14.84 -20.71
C ASN A 199 -4.45 -16.08 -19.82
N ARG A 200 -4.18 -17.24 -20.44
CA ARG A 200 -3.65 -18.37 -19.66
C ARG A 200 -2.27 -18.03 -19.11
N MET A 201 -1.81 -18.75 -18.10
CA MET A 201 -0.44 -18.65 -17.60
C MET A 201 0.53 -19.18 -18.68
N ILE A 202 1.02 -18.29 -19.54
CA ILE A 202 1.88 -18.63 -20.70
C ILE A 202 3.25 -19.10 -20.23
N VAL A 203 3.80 -18.37 -19.27
CA VAL A 203 4.97 -18.77 -18.47
C VAL A 203 4.53 -18.73 -17.01
N GLU A 204 4.84 -19.76 -16.25
CA GLU A 204 4.57 -19.74 -14.80
C GLU A 204 5.50 -18.72 -14.14
N ILE A 205 4.95 -17.60 -13.69
CA ILE A 205 5.68 -16.47 -13.06
C ILE A 205 5.37 -16.30 -11.57
N GLY A 206 4.63 -17.25 -11.00
CA GLY A 206 3.99 -17.11 -9.69
C GLY A 206 2.50 -16.89 -9.84
N HIS A 207 1.69 -17.87 -9.48
CA HIS A 207 0.22 -17.80 -9.47
C HIS A 207 -0.33 -16.68 -8.55
N ASN A 208 0.42 -16.26 -7.53
CA ASN A 208 0.12 -15.11 -6.69
C ASN A 208 0.74 -13.79 -7.20
N GLY A 209 1.42 -13.80 -8.35
CA GLY A 209 2.02 -12.60 -8.94
C GLY A 209 0.96 -11.57 -9.31
N HIS A 210 1.10 -10.35 -8.79
CA HIS A 210 0.14 -9.27 -8.97
C HIS A 210 0.00 -8.82 -10.41
N GLY A 211 0.89 -9.25 -11.32
CA GLY A 211 0.72 -9.12 -12.76
C GLY A 211 -0.50 -9.85 -13.32
N VAL A 212 -0.95 -10.97 -12.73
CA VAL A 212 -1.93 -11.91 -13.34
C VAL A 212 -2.99 -12.48 -12.38
N THR A 213 -2.90 -12.16 -11.08
CA THR A 213 -3.61 -12.88 -10.01
C THR A 213 -4.84 -12.15 -9.46
N ASP A 214 -5.91 -12.89 -9.21
CA ASP A 214 -7.17 -12.35 -8.68
C ASP A 214 -7.07 -11.69 -7.29
N HIS A 215 -5.93 -11.81 -6.59
CA HIS A 215 -5.68 -11.06 -5.37
C HIS A 215 -5.72 -9.54 -5.57
N THR A 216 -5.34 -9.02 -6.74
CA THR A 216 -5.36 -7.58 -7.02
C THR A 216 -6.01 -7.25 -8.35
N GLN A 217 -5.29 -7.41 -9.46
CA GLN A 217 -5.85 -7.32 -10.81
C GLN A 217 -6.34 -8.71 -11.24
N GLY A 218 -7.59 -8.84 -11.71
CA GLY A 218 -8.08 -10.15 -12.15
C GLY A 218 -7.27 -10.74 -13.32
N ASN A 219 -7.48 -12.02 -13.64
CA ASN A 219 -6.95 -12.59 -14.88
C ASN A 219 -7.85 -12.22 -16.07
N TRP A 220 -7.84 -10.96 -16.48
CA TRP A 220 -8.70 -10.42 -17.54
C TRP A 220 -8.20 -10.77 -18.95
N ASN A 221 -9.10 -10.82 -19.94
CA ASN A 221 -8.71 -11.01 -21.34
C ASN A 221 -9.09 -9.79 -22.18
N GLY A 222 -8.10 -9.19 -22.85
CA GLY A 222 -8.31 -8.04 -23.72
C GLY A 222 -7.05 -7.22 -23.95
N ILE A 223 -7.25 -5.96 -24.32
CA ILE A 223 -6.19 -4.96 -24.52
C ILE A 223 -6.63 -3.68 -23.83
N ALA A 224 -6.06 -3.39 -22.66
CA ALA A 224 -6.52 -2.33 -21.77
C ALA A 224 -6.23 -0.90 -22.28
N GLY A 225 -5.15 -0.73 -23.01
CA GLY A 225 -4.70 0.56 -23.55
C GLY A 225 -4.83 0.68 -25.06
N ARG A 226 -4.19 1.70 -25.62
CA ARG A 226 -4.26 2.08 -27.04
C ARG A 226 -4.03 0.90 -27.99
N VAL A 227 -4.77 0.91 -29.09
CA VAL A 227 -4.61 -0.01 -30.22
C VAL A 227 -4.49 0.85 -31.47
N GLU A 228 -3.30 0.92 -32.05
CA GLU A 228 -2.99 1.92 -33.09
C GLU A 228 -2.29 1.28 -34.27
N LEU A 229 -2.53 1.82 -35.47
CA LEU A 229 -1.58 1.69 -36.57
C LEU A 229 -0.67 2.91 -36.59
N ARG A 230 0.62 2.68 -36.84
CA ARG A 230 1.64 3.73 -36.92
C ARG A 230 2.34 3.63 -38.26
N ALA A 231 2.31 4.71 -39.03
CA ALA A 231 2.98 4.81 -40.30
C ALA A 231 4.24 5.64 -40.20
N THR A 232 5.38 5.01 -40.52
CA THR A 232 6.70 5.63 -40.52
C THR A 232 7.33 5.58 -41.90
N ALA A 233 8.40 6.35 -42.09
CA ALA A 233 9.19 6.21 -43.30
C ALA A 233 9.78 4.78 -43.43
N PRO A 234 10.12 4.30 -44.64
CA PRO A 234 10.66 2.94 -44.82
C PRO A 234 12.05 2.71 -44.19
N VAL A 235 12.69 3.77 -43.70
CA VAL A 235 13.75 3.77 -42.69
C VAL A 235 13.18 4.49 -41.48
N TRP A 236 13.08 3.82 -40.34
CA TRP A 236 12.45 4.37 -39.13
C TRP A 236 13.33 4.23 -37.89
N ILE A 237 13.01 5.02 -36.88
CA ILE A 237 13.65 4.95 -35.56
C ILE A 237 12.94 3.86 -34.75
N ASP A 238 13.66 2.80 -34.43
CA ASP A 238 13.14 1.63 -33.69
C ASP A 238 13.22 1.86 -32.18
N ARG A 239 14.32 2.46 -31.73
CA ARG A 239 14.59 2.75 -30.31
C ARG A 239 15.61 3.87 -30.17
N VAL A 240 15.43 4.72 -29.16
CA VAL A 240 16.47 5.66 -28.71
C VAL A 240 16.64 5.51 -27.19
N ASP A 241 17.87 5.23 -26.77
CA ASP A 241 18.27 5.19 -25.36
C ASP A 241 19.01 6.47 -24.98
N LEU A 242 18.56 7.09 -23.89
CA LEU A 242 19.14 8.29 -23.31
C LEU A 242 19.93 7.92 -22.05
N HIS A 243 21.23 8.22 -22.06
CA HIS A 243 22.13 8.00 -20.93
C HIS A 243 22.70 9.34 -20.46
N PRO A 244 22.00 10.05 -19.56
CA PRO A 244 22.48 11.29 -18.98
C PRO A 244 23.57 11.02 -17.93
N ALA A 245 24.77 11.52 -18.16
CA ALA A 245 25.84 11.58 -17.16
C ALA A 245 25.70 12.86 -16.33
N PHE A 246 25.22 12.70 -15.08
CA PHE A 246 24.87 13.82 -14.20
C PHE A 246 26.04 14.78 -13.96
N ALA A 247 27.21 14.25 -13.58
CA ALA A 247 28.38 15.03 -13.18
C ALA A 247 28.92 15.90 -14.31
N ASP A 248 28.98 15.35 -15.53
CA ASP A 248 29.60 16.01 -16.68
C ASP A 248 28.60 16.82 -17.52
N ARG A 249 27.28 16.67 -17.25
CA ARG A 249 26.19 17.21 -18.08
C ARG A 249 26.30 16.78 -19.55
N ILE A 250 26.65 15.51 -19.75
CA ILE A 250 26.76 14.87 -21.07
C ILE A 250 25.61 13.90 -21.25
N LEU A 251 24.82 14.10 -22.31
CA LEU A 251 23.78 13.18 -22.73
C LEU A 251 24.33 12.29 -23.83
N THR A 252 24.51 11.01 -23.55
CA THR A 252 24.80 10.02 -24.60
C THR A 252 23.48 9.54 -25.20
N VAL A 253 23.29 9.79 -26.49
CA VAL A 253 22.11 9.37 -27.27
C VAL A 253 22.52 8.19 -28.14
N ARG A 254 21.87 7.04 -27.92
CA ARG A 254 22.07 5.82 -28.70
C ARG A 254 20.79 5.50 -29.46
N GLY A 255 20.87 5.37 -30.78
CA GLY A 255 19.72 5.02 -31.59
C GLY A 255 19.89 3.69 -32.29
N GLN A 256 18.79 2.93 -32.37
CA GLN A 256 18.62 1.79 -33.24
C GLN A 256 17.57 2.15 -34.29
N LEU A 257 17.94 1.92 -35.55
CA LEU A 257 17.12 2.18 -36.72
C LEU A 257 16.84 0.87 -37.43
N ARG A 258 15.75 0.85 -38.17
CA ARG A 258 15.39 -0.28 -39.03
C ARG A 258 15.05 0.23 -40.42
N ARG A 259 15.16 -0.65 -41.40
CA ARG A 259 14.72 -0.36 -42.77
C ARG A 259 14.06 -1.55 -43.40
N THR A 260 13.20 -1.29 -44.38
CA THR A 260 12.72 -2.33 -45.29
C THR A 260 13.83 -2.73 -46.27
N GLN A 261 13.87 -4.00 -46.66
CA GLN A 261 14.96 -4.60 -47.46
C GLN A 261 15.35 -3.79 -48.71
N ALA A 262 14.37 -3.19 -49.39
CA ALA A 262 14.53 -2.47 -50.65
C ALA A 262 14.83 -0.96 -50.52
N THR A 263 14.94 -0.42 -49.30
CA THR A 263 15.12 1.03 -49.08
C THR A 263 16.58 1.42 -48.90
N THR A 264 16.96 2.58 -49.45
CA THR A 264 18.28 3.20 -49.28
C THR A 264 18.56 3.55 -47.83
N GLU A 265 19.79 3.32 -47.39
CA GLU A 265 20.28 3.65 -46.06
C GLU A 265 20.32 5.16 -45.82
N VAL A 266 19.87 5.59 -44.63
CA VAL A 266 20.12 6.96 -44.13
C VAL A 266 21.53 7.03 -43.56
N GLY A 267 22.25 8.11 -43.87
CA GLY A 267 23.65 8.30 -43.44
C GLY A 267 23.80 9.01 -42.09
N THR A 268 22.81 9.84 -41.72
CA THR A 268 22.93 10.77 -40.59
C THR A 268 21.69 10.78 -39.69
N ALA A 269 21.90 10.86 -38.38
CA ALA A 269 20.89 11.21 -37.40
C ALA A 269 21.24 12.57 -36.79
N HIS A 270 20.33 13.54 -36.88
CA HIS A 270 20.46 14.87 -36.28
C HIS A 270 19.86 14.86 -34.88
N ILE A 271 20.60 15.31 -33.88
CA ILE A 271 20.17 15.34 -32.48
C ILE A 271 20.04 16.80 -32.06
N LEU A 272 18.87 17.15 -31.52
CA LEU A 272 18.55 18.49 -31.04
C LEU A 272 18.26 18.44 -29.54
N PHE A 273 18.94 19.28 -28.78
CA PHE A 273 18.74 19.46 -27.34
C PHE A 273 18.93 20.94 -27.00
N GLY A 274 17.87 21.60 -26.52
CA GLY A 274 17.87 23.06 -26.37
C GLY A 274 18.23 23.76 -27.68
N ASN A 275 19.22 24.65 -27.64
CA ASN A 275 19.74 25.34 -28.83
C ASN A 275 20.83 24.54 -29.57
N SER A 276 21.28 23.41 -29.02
CA SER A 276 22.32 22.58 -29.61
C SER A 276 21.75 21.69 -30.71
N LYS A 277 22.38 21.73 -31.88
CA LYS A 277 22.11 20.83 -33.01
C LYS A 277 23.40 20.14 -33.43
N THR A 278 23.42 18.82 -33.34
CA THR A 278 24.56 17.99 -33.73
C THR A 278 24.11 16.82 -34.60
N SER A 279 25.06 16.06 -35.15
CA SER A 279 24.79 14.97 -36.07
C SER A 279 25.68 13.76 -35.79
N ALA A 280 25.10 12.56 -35.89
CA ALA A 280 25.76 11.28 -35.71
C ALA A 280 25.74 10.49 -37.03
N LYS A 281 26.85 9.83 -37.36
CA LYS A 281 26.89 8.91 -38.50
C LYS A 281 26.19 7.60 -38.14
N VAL A 282 25.24 7.20 -38.98
CA VAL A 282 24.55 5.90 -38.86
C VAL A 282 25.42 4.80 -39.48
N ARG A 283 25.50 3.66 -38.81
CA ARG A 283 26.17 2.44 -39.28
C ARG A 283 25.16 1.34 -39.50
N TRP A 284 25.12 0.77 -40.70
CA TRP A 284 24.18 -0.29 -41.06
C TRP A 284 24.84 -1.67 -41.06
N ASN A 285 24.10 -2.65 -40.55
CA ASN A 285 24.38 -4.08 -40.68
C ASN A 285 23.09 -4.78 -41.17
N GLY A 286 22.98 -4.97 -42.47
CA GLY A 286 21.76 -5.49 -43.10
C GLY A 286 20.60 -4.49 -42.99
N GLU A 287 19.57 -4.86 -42.23
CA GLU A 287 18.35 -4.05 -42.02
C GLU A 287 18.38 -3.28 -40.69
N VAL A 288 19.46 -3.37 -39.93
CA VAL A 288 19.62 -2.69 -38.63
C VAL A 288 20.66 -1.59 -38.76
N GLY A 289 20.26 -0.36 -38.42
CA GLY A 289 21.13 0.80 -38.33
C GLY A 289 21.39 1.16 -36.87
N THR A 290 22.57 1.65 -36.54
CA THR A 290 22.87 2.18 -35.20
C THR A 290 23.64 3.47 -35.25
N PHE A 291 23.45 4.33 -34.26
CA PHE A 291 24.28 5.50 -34.02
C PHE A 291 24.46 5.71 -32.51
N GLU A 292 25.57 6.37 -32.14
CA GLU A 292 25.82 6.86 -30.79
C GLU A 292 26.47 8.22 -30.91
N HIS A 293 26.04 9.17 -30.06
CA HIS A 293 26.63 10.49 -30.00
C HIS A 293 26.43 11.13 -28.63
N GLN A 294 27.36 12.00 -28.25
CA GLN A 294 27.31 12.75 -27.00
C GLN A 294 26.91 14.19 -27.27
N VAL A 295 25.92 14.68 -26.52
CA VAL A 295 25.48 16.07 -26.53
C VAL A 295 25.81 16.69 -25.18
N HIS A 296 26.44 17.86 -25.20
CA HIS A 296 26.73 18.61 -23.99
C HIS A 296 25.61 19.62 -23.73
N ALA A 297 25.18 19.76 -22.48
CA ALA A 297 24.39 20.93 -22.08
C ALA A 297 25.22 22.20 -22.30
N ASP A 298 24.60 23.26 -22.83
CA ASP A 298 25.27 24.55 -22.95
C ASP A 298 25.57 25.10 -21.55
N PRO A 299 26.84 25.29 -21.16
CA PRO A 299 27.18 25.82 -19.85
C PRO A 299 26.63 27.24 -19.60
N ALA A 300 26.34 28.00 -20.67
CA ALA A 300 25.74 29.33 -20.56
C ALA A 300 24.22 29.28 -20.33
N ASP A 301 23.57 28.15 -20.63
CA ASP A 301 22.14 27.94 -20.43
C ASP A 301 21.91 27.12 -19.15
N THR A 302 21.76 27.84 -18.03
CA THR A 302 21.49 27.20 -16.74
C THR A 302 20.22 26.37 -16.72
N ALA A 303 19.24 26.66 -17.60
CA ALA A 303 18.00 25.89 -17.67
C ALA A 303 18.27 24.47 -18.19
N GLN A 304 19.17 24.31 -19.17
CA GLN A 304 19.57 23.00 -19.73
C GLN A 304 20.32 22.10 -18.75
N SER A 305 20.84 22.65 -17.65
CA SER A 305 21.64 21.91 -16.65
C SER A 305 20.91 21.66 -15.34
N ARG A 306 19.62 22.02 -15.23
CA ARG A 306 18.84 21.82 -14.00
C ARG A 306 18.64 20.32 -13.71
N PRO A 307 18.86 19.88 -12.45
CA PRO A 307 18.75 18.48 -12.06
C PRO A 307 17.28 18.04 -12.00
N TRP A 308 17.08 16.72 -12.00
CA TRP A 308 15.82 16.08 -11.63
C TRP A 308 15.95 15.43 -10.25
N ASP A 309 15.02 15.70 -9.34
CA ASP A 309 14.83 14.96 -8.08
C ASP A 309 13.41 15.16 -7.49
N GLU A 310 13.16 14.64 -6.27
CA GLU A 310 11.84 14.73 -5.62
C GLU A 310 11.36 16.15 -5.28
N PHE A 311 12.27 17.14 -5.27
CA PHE A 311 11.97 18.53 -4.94
C PHE A 311 11.93 19.41 -6.19
N ASP A 312 12.78 19.12 -7.18
CA ASP A 312 12.84 19.81 -8.47
C ASP A 312 12.82 18.79 -9.62
N PRO A 313 11.64 18.30 -10.05
CA PRO A 313 11.52 17.26 -11.07
C PRO A 313 11.62 17.81 -12.51
N VAL A 314 12.75 18.46 -12.84
CA VAL A 314 12.93 19.07 -14.17
C VAL A 314 13.15 18.02 -15.26
N LEU A 315 12.33 18.08 -16.30
CA LEU A 315 12.45 17.25 -17.50
C LEU A 315 12.97 18.07 -18.68
N HIS A 316 13.85 17.44 -19.46
CA HIS A 316 14.49 18.00 -20.64
C HIS A 316 14.04 17.23 -21.87
N GLU A 317 13.83 17.94 -22.99
CA GLU A 317 13.42 17.34 -24.26
C GLU A 317 14.61 17.17 -25.21
N VAL A 318 14.64 16.04 -25.90
CA VAL A 318 15.59 15.76 -26.97
C VAL A 318 14.84 15.23 -28.19
N MET A 319 15.22 15.70 -29.37
CA MET A 319 14.70 15.23 -30.64
C MET A 319 15.81 14.57 -31.45
N VAL A 320 15.51 13.41 -32.03
CA VAL A 320 16.32 12.77 -33.07
C VAL A 320 15.56 12.88 -34.39
N ARG A 321 16.20 13.45 -35.41
CA ARG A 321 15.65 13.56 -36.77
C ARG A 321 16.58 12.90 -37.78
N LEU A 322 16.06 12.03 -38.62
CA LEU A 322 16.80 11.41 -39.72
C LEU A 322 16.75 12.28 -40.99
N ASP A 323 17.63 12.00 -41.95
CA ASP A 323 17.66 12.73 -43.25
C ASP A 323 16.39 12.53 -44.10
N ASN A 324 15.56 11.54 -43.77
CA ASN A 324 14.27 11.29 -44.41
C ASN A 324 13.08 11.90 -43.64
N ASP A 325 13.35 12.84 -42.74
CA ASP A 325 12.37 13.55 -41.90
C ASP A 325 11.61 12.69 -40.88
N GLU A 326 12.03 11.43 -40.68
CA GLU A 326 11.56 10.65 -39.52
C GLU A 326 12.08 11.29 -38.23
N GLU A 327 11.18 11.50 -37.27
CA GLU A 327 11.48 12.15 -35.99
C GLU A 327 11.11 11.25 -34.80
N TRP A 328 11.94 11.33 -33.76
CA TRP A 328 11.67 10.76 -32.45
C TRP A 328 11.86 11.85 -31.40
N HIS A 329 10.94 11.92 -30.45
CA HIS A 329 10.96 12.87 -29.34
C HIS A 329 11.02 12.10 -28.02
N GLY A 330 11.87 12.55 -27.10
CA GLY A 330 12.00 11.93 -25.78
C GLY A 330 12.27 12.94 -24.69
N ARG A 331 11.90 12.56 -23.46
CA ARG A 331 12.21 13.32 -22.24
C ARG A 331 13.25 12.59 -21.41
N PHE A 332 14.07 13.34 -20.68
CA PHE A 332 15.00 12.80 -19.68
C PHE A 332 15.19 13.78 -18.52
N GLY A 333 15.77 13.30 -17.41
CA GLY A 333 16.15 14.12 -16.27
C GLY A 333 17.64 13.98 -15.96
N TRP A 334 18.31 15.08 -15.63
CA TRP A 334 19.69 15.03 -15.13
C TRP A 334 19.69 14.57 -13.68
N ARG A 335 20.03 13.31 -13.42
CA ARG A 335 20.12 12.82 -12.04
C ARG A 335 21.17 11.72 -11.84
N GLU A 336 21.67 11.61 -10.62
CA GLU A 336 22.48 10.49 -10.15
C GLU A 336 21.86 9.93 -8.87
N PHE A 337 21.42 8.67 -8.91
CA PHE A 337 20.95 7.96 -7.73
C PHE A 337 21.96 6.87 -7.39
N ALA A 338 22.70 7.04 -6.29
CA ALA A 338 23.84 6.20 -5.98
C ALA A 338 23.69 5.50 -4.62
N SER A 339 24.33 4.34 -4.53
CA SER A 339 24.50 3.57 -3.30
C SER A 339 25.89 3.84 -2.73
N THR A 340 25.94 4.16 -1.43
CA THR A 340 27.18 4.37 -0.69
C THR A 340 27.12 3.65 0.66
N ALA A 341 28.27 3.48 1.32
CA ALA A 341 28.30 2.97 2.69
C ALA A 341 27.52 3.87 3.67
N ALA A 342 27.37 5.17 3.40
CA ALA A 342 26.64 6.09 4.26
C ALA A 342 25.12 6.07 4.05
N GLY A 343 24.62 5.38 3.02
CA GLY A 343 23.22 5.41 2.59
C GLY A 343 23.08 5.74 1.10
N PHE A 344 21.85 6.01 0.66
CA PHE A 344 21.63 6.47 -0.70
C PHE A 344 21.99 7.95 -0.84
N THR A 345 22.35 8.35 -2.06
CA THR A 345 22.42 9.75 -2.45
C THR A 345 21.61 10.02 -3.71
N MET A 346 21.00 11.20 -3.78
CA MET A 346 20.41 11.77 -5.00
C MET A 346 21.17 13.05 -5.32
N ASN A 347 21.80 13.10 -6.49
CA ASN A 347 22.57 14.27 -6.95
C ASN A 347 23.65 14.69 -5.92
N GLY A 348 24.30 13.71 -5.28
CA GLY A 348 25.30 13.91 -4.23
C GLY A 348 24.75 14.23 -2.83
N ARG A 349 23.43 14.45 -2.67
CA ARG A 349 22.79 14.73 -1.37
C ARG A 349 22.28 13.44 -0.73
N PRO A 350 22.37 13.24 0.60
CA PRO A 350 21.76 12.10 1.27
C PRO A 350 20.29 11.95 0.92
N ALA A 351 19.87 10.75 0.55
CA ALA A 351 18.50 10.43 0.19
C ALA A 351 17.98 9.28 1.06
N MET A 352 16.68 9.31 1.34
CA MET A 352 15.98 8.23 2.03
C MET A 352 14.68 7.93 1.31
N LEU A 353 14.46 6.66 1.04
CA LEU A 353 13.22 6.18 0.43
C LEU A 353 12.11 6.17 1.48
N ARG A 354 11.08 6.97 1.25
CA ARG A 354 9.83 6.95 2.00
C ARG A 354 8.79 6.33 1.09
N GLY A 355 8.67 5.01 1.16
CA GLY A 355 8.01 4.21 0.14
C GLY A 355 6.72 3.54 0.57
N ALA A 356 5.86 3.26 -0.41
CA ALA A 356 4.77 2.29 -0.30
C ALA A 356 4.76 1.35 -1.53
N LEU A 357 4.06 0.22 -1.42
CA LEU A 357 3.80 -0.64 -2.56
C LEU A 357 2.60 -0.12 -3.37
N GLU A 358 2.67 -0.36 -4.69
CA GLU A 358 1.51 -0.41 -5.58
C GLU A 358 1.42 -1.84 -6.14
N CYS A 359 0.25 -2.47 -6.00
CA CYS A 359 0.04 -3.90 -6.24
C CYS A 359 -0.94 -4.16 -7.40
N SER A 360 -1.11 -3.20 -8.31
CA SER A 360 -2.09 -3.24 -9.41
C SER A 360 -3.54 -3.26 -8.91
N ILE A 361 -3.86 -2.39 -7.95
CA ILE A 361 -5.17 -2.37 -7.29
C ILE A 361 -6.08 -1.34 -7.96
N PHE A 362 -6.91 -1.81 -8.91
CA PHE A 362 -7.81 -0.94 -9.67
C PHE A 362 -9.23 -1.52 -9.72
N PRO A 363 -10.03 -1.43 -8.64
CA PRO A 363 -11.32 -2.13 -8.56
C PRO A 363 -12.32 -1.78 -9.66
N LEU A 364 -12.25 -0.57 -10.23
CA LEU A 364 -13.19 -0.13 -11.27
C LEU A 364 -12.95 -0.83 -12.61
N THR A 365 -11.70 -1.06 -12.97
CA THR A 365 -11.29 -1.61 -14.26
C THR A 365 -10.85 -3.06 -14.17
N GLY A 366 -10.27 -3.48 -13.04
CA GLY A 366 -9.63 -4.79 -12.89
C GLY A 366 -8.26 -4.89 -13.55
N HIS A 367 -7.70 -3.77 -14.00
CA HIS A 367 -6.37 -3.63 -14.61
C HIS A 367 -5.86 -2.19 -14.42
N PRO A 368 -4.55 -1.94 -14.50
CA PRO A 368 -4.02 -0.58 -14.34
C PRO A 368 -4.50 0.34 -15.48
N PRO A 369 -4.83 1.61 -15.18
CA PRO A 369 -5.20 2.61 -16.17
C PRO A 369 -3.98 2.97 -17.02
N THR A 370 -4.20 3.27 -18.31
CA THR A 370 -3.13 3.72 -19.21
C THR A 370 -3.16 5.21 -19.48
N ASP A 371 -4.00 5.97 -18.77
CA ASP A 371 -4.09 7.43 -18.84
C ASP A 371 -3.27 8.13 -17.76
N LEU A 372 -2.62 9.22 -18.14
CA LEU A 372 -1.79 10.05 -17.26
C LEU A 372 -2.55 10.63 -16.05
N PRO A 373 -3.80 11.17 -16.18
CA PRO A 373 -4.52 11.77 -15.05
C PRO A 373 -4.75 10.82 -13.87
N SER A 374 -5.05 9.55 -14.13
CA SER A 374 -5.24 8.54 -13.08
C SER A 374 -3.98 8.37 -12.23
N TRP A 375 -2.81 8.33 -12.86
CA TRP A 375 -1.54 8.19 -12.17
C TRP A 375 -1.08 9.49 -11.51
N GLN A 376 -1.29 10.65 -12.14
CA GLN A 376 -1.02 11.96 -11.51
C GLN A 376 -1.75 12.10 -10.18
N ARG A 377 -3.02 11.68 -10.10
CA ARG A 377 -3.77 11.64 -8.84
C ARG A 377 -3.09 10.74 -7.81
N ILE A 378 -2.65 9.53 -8.19
CA ILE A 378 -1.95 8.62 -7.27
C ILE A 378 -0.64 9.25 -6.76
N MET A 379 0.19 9.80 -7.65
CA MET A 379 1.46 10.45 -7.26
C MET A 379 1.23 11.64 -6.33
N GLN A 380 0.16 12.41 -6.56
CA GLN A 380 -0.25 13.48 -5.66
C GLN A 380 -0.58 12.95 -4.26
N ARG A 381 -1.37 11.87 -4.16
CA ARG A 381 -1.73 11.25 -2.86
C ARG A 381 -0.50 10.72 -2.13
N VAL A 382 0.46 10.13 -2.84
CA VAL A 382 1.76 9.72 -2.29
C VAL A 382 2.49 10.91 -1.66
N LYS A 383 2.59 12.04 -2.37
CA LYS A 383 3.23 13.29 -1.87
C LYS A 383 2.47 13.91 -0.69
N GLU A 384 1.14 13.88 -0.72
CA GLU A 384 0.28 14.42 0.36
C GLU A 384 0.48 13.70 1.70
N TYR A 385 0.95 12.45 1.67
CA TYR A 385 1.33 11.64 2.84
C TYR A 385 2.85 11.63 3.10
N GLY A 386 3.62 12.44 2.36
CA GLY A 386 5.05 12.68 2.56
C GLY A 386 5.97 11.56 2.06
N LEU A 387 5.44 10.63 1.28
CA LEU A 387 6.18 9.60 0.59
C LEU A 387 6.82 10.17 -0.70
N ASN A 388 7.89 9.53 -1.16
CA ASN A 388 8.63 9.88 -2.38
C ASN A 388 8.97 8.67 -3.26
N HIS A 389 8.53 7.47 -2.88
CA HIS A 389 8.92 6.22 -3.52
C HIS A 389 7.71 5.28 -3.71
N LEU A 390 7.62 4.62 -4.86
CA LEU A 390 6.67 3.54 -5.12
C LEU A 390 7.40 2.29 -5.61
N ARG A 391 7.08 1.16 -4.98
CA ARG A 391 7.49 -0.17 -5.44
C ARG A 391 6.31 -0.85 -6.14
N PHE A 392 6.49 -1.21 -7.40
CA PHE A 392 5.50 -1.96 -8.16
C PHE A 392 5.70 -3.45 -7.92
N HIS A 393 4.83 -4.02 -7.09
CA HIS A 393 5.02 -5.37 -6.57
C HIS A 393 4.74 -6.43 -7.64
N SER A 394 5.76 -7.20 -8.03
CA SER A 394 5.71 -8.28 -9.03
C SER A 394 5.13 -7.91 -10.41
N TYR A 395 5.18 -6.63 -10.79
CA TYR A 395 4.72 -6.18 -12.12
C TYR A 395 5.36 -4.84 -12.53
N CYS A 396 5.34 -4.53 -13.84
CA CYS A 396 5.70 -3.22 -14.35
C CYS A 396 4.43 -2.40 -14.75
N PRO A 397 4.30 -1.14 -14.30
CA PRO A 397 3.15 -0.29 -14.59
C PRO A 397 3.19 0.22 -16.05
N PRO A 398 2.08 0.78 -16.57
CA PRO A 398 2.08 1.36 -17.91
C PRO A 398 2.87 2.67 -17.98
N GLU A 399 3.20 3.10 -19.20
CA GLU A 399 3.94 4.35 -19.49
C GLU A 399 3.42 5.56 -18.69
N ALA A 400 2.09 5.73 -18.65
CA ALA A 400 1.43 6.81 -17.92
C ALA A 400 1.83 6.90 -16.43
N ALA A 401 2.19 5.79 -15.79
CA ALA A 401 2.69 5.79 -14.41
C ALA A 401 4.10 6.36 -14.30
N PHE A 402 4.98 6.04 -15.26
CA PHE A 402 6.33 6.59 -15.31
C PHE A 402 6.31 8.08 -15.64
N GLU A 403 5.48 8.50 -16.59
CA GLU A 403 5.29 9.93 -16.90
C GLU A 403 4.78 10.72 -15.68
N ALA A 404 3.78 10.20 -14.98
CA ALA A 404 3.28 10.84 -13.76
C ALA A 404 4.36 10.89 -12.65
N ALA A 405 5.17 9.84 -12.52
CA ALA A 405 6.25 9.80 -11.53
C ALA A 405 7.38 10.77 -11.86
N ASP A 406 7.75 10.87 -13.15
CA ASP A 406 8.71 11.83 -13.67
C ASP A 406 8.28 13.26 -13.35
N GLU A 407 7.01 13.60 -13.61
CA GLU A 407 6.46 14.93 -13.35
C GLU A 407 6.33 15.25 -11.85
N ALA A 408 6.07 14.24 -11.02
CA ALA A 408 5.87 14.43 -9.57
C ALA A 408 7.16 14.37 -8.74
N GLY A 409 8.26 13.86 -9.33
CA GLY A 409 9.50 13.56 -8.61
C GLY A 409 9.36 12.35 -7.68
N ILE A 410 8.70 11.28 -8.16
CA ILE A 410 8.55 10.02 -7.42
C ILE A 410 9.59 9.01 -7.92
N TYR A 411 10.29 8.37 -7.00
CA TYR A 411 11.20 7.28 -7.27
C TYR A 411 10.44 5.97 -7.46
N MET A 412 10.78 5.21 -8.50
CA MET A 412 10.12 3.95 -8.83
C MET A 412 11.08 2.77 -8.70
N GLN A 413 10.59 1.71 -8.04
CA GLN A 413 11.16 0.36 -8.12
C GLN A 413 10.22 -0.53 -8.93
N VAL A 414 10.75 -1.15 -9.98
CA VAL A 414 9.99 -2.05 -10.87
C VAL A 414 10.40 -3.51 -10.64
N GLU A 415 9.42 -4.41 -10.76
CA GLU A 415 9.56 -5.86 -10.65
C GLU A 415 8.85 -6.57 -11.81
N THR A 416 9.10 -7.86 -11.99
CA THR A 416 8.46 -8.61 -13.09
C THR A 416 7.76 -9.90 -12.66
N VAL A 417 8.15 -10.50 -11.52
CA VAL A 417 7.61 -11.80 -11.10
C VAL A 417 7.41 -11.91 -9.60
N TRP A 418 6.61 -12.91 -9.18
CA TRP A 418 6.61 -13.43 -7.81
C TRP A 418 6.86 -14.95 -7.83
N ALA A 419 8.07 -15.32 -8.27
CA ALA A 419 8.49 -16.70 -8.36
C ALA A 419 8.91 -17.24 -6.98
N ASN A 420 7.91 -17.59 -6.16
CA ASN A 420 8.10 -18.12 -4.81
C ASN A 420 7.38 -19.46 -4.60
N GLN A 421 6.06 -19.50 -4.70
CA GLN A 421 5.26 -20.65 -4.27
C GLN A 421 5.03 -21.70 -5.37
N SER A 422 4.57 -21.30 -6.57
CA SER A 422 4.34 -22.23 -7.69
C SER A 422 5.58 -22.52 -8.54
N VAL A 423 6.56 -21.63 -8.49
CA VAL A 423 7.77 -21.69 -9.33
C VAL A 423 8.93 -21.03 -8.61
N MET A 424 10.13 -21.44 -8.95
CA MET A 424 11.38 -21.00 -8.34
C MET A 424 12.33 -20.43 -9.38
N ILE A 425 13.14 -19.46 -8.97
CA ILE A 425 14.19 -18.85 -9.79
C ILE A 425 15.48 -19.66 -9.68
N GLY A 426 16.24 -19.74 -10.76
CA GLY A 426 17.45 -20.58 -10.85
C GLY A 426 17.14 -22.07 -10.97
N SER A 427 15.91 -22.40 -11.37
CA SER A 427 15.40 -23.77 -11.49
C SER A 427 15.67 -24.41 -12.87
N GLY A 428 16.05 -23.61 -13.87
CA GLY A 428 16.16 -24.01 -15.28
C GLY A 428 14.81 -24.08 -16.01
N LEU A 429 13.71 -23.71 -15.34
CA LEU A 429 12.38 -23.64 -15.93
C LEU A 429 12.23 -22.40 -16.83
N PRO A 430 11.18 -22.31 -17.68
CA PRO A 430 10.99 -21.19 -18.60
C PRO A 430 11.03 -19.79 -17.94
N VAL A 431 10.62 -19.66 -16.67
CA VAL A 431 10.66 -18.39 -15.91
C VAL A 431 12.05 -17.76 -15.88
N ASP A 432 13.11 -18.57 -15.81
CA ASP A 432 14.49 -18.10 -15.73
C ASP A 432 14.93 -17.39 -17.01
N ARG A 433 14.46 -17.83 -18.19
CA ARG A 433 14.70 -17.09 -19.44
C ARG A 433 13.75 -15.91 -19.59
N TRP A 434 12.50 -16.10 -19.17
CA TRP A 434 11.47 -15.09 -19.32
C TRP A 434 11.78 -13.84 -18.51
N VAL A 435 12.31 -13.96 -17.29
CA VAL A 435 12.67 -12.80 -16.44
C VAL A 435 13.73 -11.90 -17.08
N TYR A 436 14.73 -12.47 -17.76
CA TYR A 436 15.70 -11.68 -18.54
C TYR A 436 15.02 -11.02 -19.74
N ALA A 437 14.26 -11.79 -20.52
CA ALA A 437 13.58 -11.27 -21.71
C ALA A 437 12.59 -10.14 -21.36
N GLU A 438 11.83 -10.27 -20.27
CA GLU A 438 10.91 -9.25 -19.80
C GLU A 438 11.63 -8.04 -19.25
N THR A 439 12.75 -8.24 -18.55
CA THR A 439 13.60 -7.13 -18.09
C THR A 439 14.17 -6.34 -19.26
N ASP A 440 14.69 -7.00 -20.29
CA ASP A 440 15.19 -6.34 -21.49
C ASP A 440 14.11 -5.49 -22.16
N ARG A 441 12.88 -6.01 -22.23
CA ARG A 441 11.71 -5.31 -22.74
C ARG A 441 11.32 -4.10 -21.89
N VAL A 442 11.30 -4.23 -20.56
CA VAL A 442 11.01 -3.13 -19.63
C VAL A 442 12.04 -2.02 -19.76
N ILE A 443 13.34 -2.36 -19.85
CA ILE A 443 14.41 -1.37 -20.07
C ILE A 443 14.24 -0.70 -21.43
N ALA A 444 13.88 -1.44 -22.48
CA ALA A 444 13.68 -0.89 -23.80
C ALA A 444 12.50 0.08 -23.87
N ALA A 445 11.39 -0.24 -23.19
CA ALA A 445 10.18 0.56 -23.19
C ALA A 445 10.30 1.81 -22.29
N HIS A 446 10.83 1.64 -21.07
CA HIS A 446 10.71 2.64 -20.00
C HIS A 446 12.07 3.12 -19.47
N GLY A 447 13.19 2.69 -20.05
CA GLY A 447 14.52 2.94 -19.50
C GLY A 447 14.95 4.41 -19.45
N ASN A 448 14.30 5.29 -20.21
CA ASN A 448 14.62 6.72 -20.29
C ASN A 448 13.99 7.56 -19.17
N HIS A 449 13.03 7.03 -18.43
CA HIS A 449 12.36 7.77 -17.36
C HIS A 449 13.30 8.04 -16.18
N PRO A 450 13.54 9.31 -15.77
CA PRO A 450 14.38 9.61 -14.63
C PRO A 450 13.85 9.03 -13.31
N SER A 451 12.53 8.84 -13.16
CA SER A 451 11.88 8.18 -12.01
C SER A 451 12.25 6.72 -11.83
N PHE A 452 12.65 6.02 -12.89
CA PHE A 452 13.01 4.61 -12.84
C PHE A 452 14.43 4.41 -12.26
N VAL A 453 14.53 4.47 -10.94
CA VAL A 453 15.81 4.51 -10.21
C VAL A 453 16.22 3.17 -9.58
N LEU A 454 15.29 2.24 -9.40
CA LEU A 454 15.53 0.92 -8.81
C LEU A 454 14.92 -0.20 -9.65
N MET A 455 15.63 -1.32 -9.79
CA MET A 455 15.06 -2.54 -10.36
C MET A 455 15.51 -3.79 -9.60
N THR A 456 14.59 -4.75 -9.50
CA THR A 456 14.88 -6.12 -9.09
C THR A 456 14.14 -7.10 -9.98
N HIS A 457 14.51 -8.38 -9.96
CA HIS A 457 13.83 -9.40 -10.75
C HIS A 457 12.34 -9.52 -10.33
N GLY A 458 12.06 -9.47 -9.02
CA GLY A 458 10.77 -9.88 -8.46
C GLY A 458 10.72 -9.90 -6.93
N ASN A 459 9.54 -10.28 -6.42
CA ASN A 459 9.25 -10.38 -4.99
C ASN A 459 9.67 -11.74 -4.40
N GLU A 460 10.33 -11.72 -3.24
CA GLU A 460 10.49 -12.86 -2.33
C GLU A 460 10.87 -14.19 -3.00
N PRO A 461 11.97 -14.25 -3.78
CA PRO A 461 12.26 -15.38 -4.66
C PRO A 461 12.42 -16.71 -3.89
N GLY A 462 11.69 -17.73 -4.36
CA GLY A 462 11.71 -19.06 -3.78
C GLY A 462 12.94 -19.86 -4.22
N GLY A 463 13.57 -20.52 -3.24
CA GLY A 463 14.66 -21.50 -3.45
C GLY A 463 14.27 -22.91 -3.00
N GLY A 464 12.97 -23.23 -2.92
CA GLY A 464 12.48 -24.54 -2.50
C GLY A 464 12.65 -24.88 -1.03
N LYS A 465 13.09 -23.91 -0.20
CA LYS A 465 13.35 -24.07 1.24
C LYS A 465 14.40 -25.16 1.53
N THR A 466 15.33 -25.40 0.60
CA THR A 466 16.50 -26.25 0.82
C THR A 466 17.78 -25.43 0.63
N PRO A 467 18.86 -25.72 1.37
CA PRO A 467 20.12 -25.01 1.19
C PRO A 467 20.63 -25.02 -0.26
N GLU A 468 20.47 -26.16 -0.96
CA GLU A 468 20.91 -26.28 -2.35
C GLU A 468 20.05 -25.45 -3.31
N GLY A 469 18.73 -25.39 -3.08
CA GLY A 469 17.83 -24.59 -3.91
C GLY A 469 18.01 -23.10 -3.65
N GLU A 470 18.24 -22.69 -2.40
CA GLU A 470 18.58 -21.32 -2.04
C GLU A 470 19.92 -20.90 -2.66
N ALA A 471 20.95 -21.76 -2.63
CA ALA A 471 22.23 -21.48 -3.27
C ALA A 471 22.10 -21.32 -4.80
N LYS A 472 21.26 -22.12 -5.47
CA LYS A 472 20.99 -21.97 -6.91
C LYS A 472 20.27 -20.67 -7.24
N ARG A 473 19.24 -20.33 -6.45
CA ARG A 473 18.54 -19.05 -6.56
C ARG A 473 19.52 -17.89 -6.40
N ASP A 474 20.35 -17.90 -5.35
CA ASP A 474 21.29 -16.82 -5.06
C ASP A 474 22.35 -16.68 -6.17
N ALA A 475 22.88 -17.79 -6.67
CA ALA A 475 23.82 -17.78 -7.80
C ALA A 475 23.20 -17.22 -9.09
N PHE A 476 21.96 -17.60 -9.40
CA PHE A 476 21.22 -17.07 -10.55
C PHE A 476 20.98 -15.56 -10.41
N LEU A 477 20.49 -15.12 -9.25
CA LEU A 477 20.18 -13.71 -8.99
C LEU A 477 21.46 -12.85 -8.94
N GLY A 478 22.55 -13.37 -8.39
CA GLY A 478 23.85 -12.70 -8.46
C GLY A 478 24.34 -12.51 -9.90
N ALA A 479 24.14 -13.51 -10.77
CA ALA A 479 24.44 -13.39 -12.20
C ALA A 479 23.54 -12.36 -12.90
N TYR A 480 22.25 -12.34 -12.57
CA TYR A 480 21.29 -11.36 -13.06
C TYR A 480 21.70 -9.94 -12.70
N VAL A 481 22.03 -9.69 -11.43
CA VAL A 481 22.46 -8.36 -10.96
C VAL A 481 23.75 -7.92 -11.64
N ARG A 482 24.75 -8.80 -11.77
CA ARG A 482 26.00 -8.48 -12.49
C ARG A 482 25.75 -8.13 -13.95
N TYR A 483 24.90 -8.89 -14.63
CA TYR A 483 24.59 -8.68 -16.04
C TYR A 483 23.95 -7.31 -16.27
N TYR A 484 22.88 -7.00 -15.53
CA TYR A 484 22.13 -5.77 -15.74
C TYR A 484 22.85 -4.52 -15.23
N ARG A 485 23.65 -4.62 -14.16
CA ARG A 485 24.51 -3.53 -13.72
C ARG A 485 25.54 -3.14 -14.79
N ALA A 486 26.07 -4.11 -15.54
CA ALA A 486 27.00 -3.85 -16.63
C ALA A 486 26.31 -3.29 -17.89
N LEU A 487 25.04 -3.65 -18.10
CA LEU A 487 24.25 -3.23 -19.25
C LEU A 487 23.67 -1.82 -19.08
N ASP A 488 23.17 -1.49 -17.89
CA ASP A 488 22.45 -0.25 -17.62
C ASP A 488 22.74 0.30 -16.22
N GLU A 489 23.63 1.27 -16.17
CA GLU A 489 24.04 1.98 -14.95
C GLU A 489 23.09 3.10 -14.52
N ARG A 490 22.02 3.37 -15.30
CA ARG A 490 21.08 4.43 -14.97
C ARG A 490 20.28 4.12 -13.70
N ARG A 491 20.24 2.88 -13.22
CA ARG A 491 19.46 2.49 -12.03
C ARG A 491 20.22 1.51 -11.15
N LEU A 492 19.83 1.42 -9.88
CA LEU A 492 20.44 0.46 -8.95
C LEU A 492 19.72 -0.89 -9.01
N TRP A 493 20.52 -1.95 -8.95
CA TRP A 493 20.08 -3.33 -9.08
C TRP A 493 20.21 -4.09 -7.76
N THR A 494 19.20 -4.90 -7.43
CA THR A 494 19.25 -5.85 -6.31
C THR A 494 18.62 -7.19 -6.69
N ALA A 495 19.06 -8.25 -6.03
CA ALA A 495 18.69 -9.63 -6.31
C ALA A 495 17.20 -9.87 -6.16
N GLY A 496 16.56 -9.36 -5.10
CA GLY A 496 15.14 -9.59 -4.84
C GLY A 496 14.61 -8.64 -3.78
N SER A 497 13.29 -8.47 -3.76
CA SER A 497 12.61 -7.81 -2.63
C SER A 497 12.38 -8.81 -1.50
N GLY A 498 12.76 -8.43 -0.28
CA GLY A 498 12.70 -9.27 0.92
C GLY A 498 13.97 -10.11 1.16
N TRP A 499 14.51 -10.72 0.11
CA TRP A 499 15.75 -11.53 0.13
C TRP A 499 16.19 -11.87 -1.31
N PRO A 500 17.40 -12.41 -1.54
CA PRO A 500 18.50 -12.64 -0.60
C PRO A 500 19.38 -11.40 -0.37
N LEU A 501 20.17 -11.45 0.70
CA LEU A 501 21.21 -10.47 1.01
C LEU A 501 22.56 -10.98 0.48
N ILE A 502 22.86 -10.70 -0.79
CA ILE A 502 24.09 -11.15 -1.47
C ILE A 502 25.01 -9.97 -1.82
N GLU A 503 26.30 -10.24 -2.02
CA GLU A 503 27.35 -9.23 -2.25
C GLU A 503 27.10 -8.39 -3.51
N GLU A 504 26.48 -8.98 -4.54
CA GLU A 504 26.22 -8.33 -5.82
C GLU A 504 25.18 -7.21 -5.71
N ASN A 505 24.34 -7.22 -4.67
CA ASN A 505 23.30 -6.24 -4.44
C ASN A 505 23.89 -4.83 -4.26
N GLN A 506 23.41 -3.85 -5.04
CA GLN A 506 23.76 -2.44 -4.81
C GLN A 506 23.04 -1.86 -3.59
N TYR A 507 21.98 -2.51 -3.12
CA TYR A 507 21.26 -2.20 -1.89
C TYR A 507 20.51 -3.44 -1.40
N HIS A 508 20.23 -3.50 -0.11
CA HIS A 508 19.48 -4.58 0.47
C HIS A 508 18.03 -4.17 0.74
N LEU A 509 17.10 -5.04 0.36
CA LEU A 509 15.68 -4.89 0.67
C LEU A 509 15.25 -6.12 1.46
N THR A 510 14.94 -5.95 2.74
CA THR A 510 14.76 -7.10 3.66
C THR A 510 13.74 -6.81 4.76
N PRO A 511 12.97 -7.81 5.22
CA PRO A 511 11.95 -7.58 6.25
C PRO A 511 12.53 -7.43 7.65
N LYS A 512 13.84 -7.69 7.86
CA LYS A 512 14.43 -7.78 9.22
C LYS A 512 14.30 -6.51 10.07
N PRO A 513 14.65 -5.29 9.60
CA PRO A 513 14.43 -4.10 10.40
C PRO A 513 12.95 -3.70 10.34
N ARG A 514 12.14 -4.28 11.24
CA ARG A 514 10.74 -3.92 11.45
C ARG A 514 10.30 -4.16 12.89
N ILE A 515 9.17 -3.60 13.29
CA ILE A 515 8.64 -3.75 14.66
C ILE A 515 8.06 -5.15 14.90
N GLN A 516 7.38 -5.69 13.89
CA GLN A 516 6.67 -6.95 13.97
C GLN A 516 6.98 -7.83 12.77
N ASP A 517 7.60 -8.98 13.05
CA ASP A 517 7.84 -10.02 12.05
C ASP A 517 6.59 -10.86 11.75
N TRP A 518 6.54 -11.37 10.52
CA TRP A 518 5.58 -12.41 10.13
C TRP A 518 5.71 -13.60 11.09
N GLY A 519 4.59 -14.04 11.68
CA GLY A 519 4.57 -15.11 12.68
C GLY A 519 5.03 -14.71 14.08
N GLN A 520 5.53 -13.49 14.31
CA GLN A 520 6.07 -13.08 15.62
C GLN A 520 4.96 -12.84 16.66
N GLY A 521 3.80 -12.38 16.18
CA GLY A 521 2.62 -12.09 16.99
C GLY A 521 2.90 -11.31 18.28
N LEU A 522 2.43 -11.81 19.43
CA LEU A 522 2.56 -11.13 20.73
C LEU A 522 4.00 -11.00 21.25
N SER A 523 4.96 -11.69 20.64
CA SER A 523 6.38 -11.53 20.99
C SER A 523 7.04 -10.31 20.32
N SER A 524 6.36 -9.68 19.35
CA SER A 524 6.83 -8.45 18.71
C SER A 524 7.03 -7.32 19.70
N ARG A 525 7.95 -6.40 19.41
CA ARG A 525 8.36 -5.34 20.35
C ARG A 525 7.16 -4.54 20.84
N ILE A 526 6.29 -4.11 19.92
CA ILE A 526 5.11 -3.29 20.23
C ILE A 526 4.09 -3.98 21.15
N ASN A 527 4.11 -5.32 21.21
CA ASN A 527 3.21 -6.10 22.06
C ASN A 527 3.89 -6.57 23.35
N SER A 528 5.19 -6.90 23.30
CA SER A 528 5.91 -7.52 24.42
C SER A 528 6.69 -6.56 25.31
N GLN A 529 6.96 -5.33 24.85
CA GLN A 529 7.75 -4.34 25.58
C GLN A 529 6.95 -3.06 25.87
N PRO A 530 7.19 -2.40 27.03
CA PRO A 530 6.55 -1.14 27.35
C PRO A 530 6.79 -0.05 26.29
N PRO A 531 5.84 0.88 26.09
CA PRO A 531 5.97 1.93 25.09
C PRO A 531 7.13 2.89 25.35
N GLU A 532 7.97 3.07 24.33
CA GLU A 532 9.17 3.92 24.32
C GLU A 532 9.39 4.51 22.91
N THR A 533 10.41 5.36 22.74
CA THR A 533 10.76 5.98 21.42
C THR A 533 12.28 6.00 21.17
N GLN A 534 13.04 5.16 21.86
CA GLN A 534 14.48 5.01 21.74
C GLN A 534 14.89 3.95 20.71
N THR A 535 14.04 2.97 20.41
CA THR A 535 14.37 1.89 19.46
C THR A 535 14.75 2.44 18.08
N ASP A 536 15.86 1.89 17.57
CA ASP A 536 16.34 2.04 16.20
C ASP A 536 17.07 0.75 15.75
N TYR A 537 17.50 0.70 14.49
CA TYR A 537 18.12 -0.49 13.90
C TYR A 537 19.62 -0.33 13.60
N THR A 538 20.31 0.61 14.26
CA THR A 538 21.70 0.97 13.93
C THR A 538 22.64 -0.24 13.97
N GLY A 539 22.44 -1.15 14.93
CA GLY A 539 23.22 -2.39 15.05
C GLY A 539 23.00 -3.39 13.91
N PHE A 540 21.83 -3.39 13.27
CA PHE A 540 21.56 -4.19 12.08
C PHE A 540 22.15 -3.53 10.82
N ILE A 541 21.90 -2.22 10.66
CA ILE A 541 22.39 -1.44 9.50
C ILE A 541 23.92 -1.45 9.43
N GLY A 542 24.61 -1.37 10.56
CA GLY A 542 26.07 -1.36 10.63
C GLY A 542 26.76 -2.64 10.12
N GLN A 543 26.02 -3.72 9.87
CA GLN A 543 26.55 -5.00 9.38
C GLN A 543 26.78 -5.02 7.86
N TYR A 544 26.19 -4.07 7.12
CA TYR A 544 26.17 -4.09 5.66
C TYR A 544 26.90 -2.88 5.07
N PRO A 545 27.66 -3.06 3.96
CA PRO A 545 28.39 -1.97 3.30
C PRO A 545 27.52 -1.20 2.30
N VAL A 546 26.27 -1.63 2.09
CA VAL A 546 25.29 -1.02 1.18
C VAL A 546 24.05 -0.56 1.96
N PRO A 547 23.27 0.40 1.45
CA PRO A 547 22.04 0.84 2.08
C PRO A 547 21.06 -0.31 2.26
N VAL A 548 20.35 -0.30 3.39
CA VAL A 548 19.29 -1.27 3.71
C VAL A 548 17.96 -0.54 3.74
N VAL A 549 16.98 -1.09 3.03
CA VAL A 549 15.58 -0.65 2.99
C VAL A 549 14.74 -1.71 3.70
N SER A 550 13.86 -1.29 4.60
CA SER A 550 12.89 -2.22 5.20
C SER A 550 11.82 -2.60 4.19
N HIS A 551 11.67 -3.91 3.98
CA HIS A 551 10.67 -4.49 3.09
C HIS A 551 9.33 -4.70 3.83
N GLU A 552 8.25 -4.19 3.22
CA GLU A 552 6.85 -4.42 3.61
C GLU A 552 6.57 -4.21 5.11
N ILE A 553 6.96 -3.04 5.62
CA ILE A 553 6.70 -2.68 7.01
C ILE A 553 5.28 -2.16 7.22
N GLY A 554 4.83 -2.17 8.48
CA GLY A 554 3.53 -1.64 8.86
C GLY A 554 2.36 -2.37 8.23
N GLN A 555 2.06 -3.58 8.70
CA GLN A 555 1.06 -4.47 8.11
C GLN A 555 -0.17 -4.58 9.02
N TRP A 556 -0.61 -3.47 9.63
CA TRP A 556 -1.68 -3.49 10.64
C TRP A 556 -3.05 -3.16 10.06
N CYS A 557 -4.04 -3.99 10.33
CA CYS A 557 -5.39 -3.79 9.81
C CYS A 557 -6.26 -2.88 10.66
N VAL A 558 -7.33 -2.42 10.05
CA VAL A 558 -8.45 -1.72 10.70
C VAL A 558 -9.75 -2.44 10.42
N TYR A 559 -10.81 -2.08 11.16
CA TYR A 559 -12.15 -2.58 10.89
C TYR A 559 -12.62 -2.13 9.49
N PRO A 560 -13.33 -2.97 8.70
CA PRO A 560 -13.77 -2.60 7.35
C PRO A 560 -14.64 -1.34 7.29
N ASP A 561 -14.34 -0.44 6.35
CA ASP A 561 -15.29 0.62 5.96
C ASP A 561 -16.42 0.01 5.11
N LEU A 562 -17.48 -0.42 5.79
CA LEU A 562 -18.64 -1.01 5.12
C LEU A 562 -19.37 -0.05 4.18
N ASN A 563 -19.14 1.27 4.27
CA ASN A 563 -19.68 2.26 3.35
C ASN A 563 -18.90 2.33 2.04
N ALA A 564 -17.60 1.99 2.03
CA ALA A 564 -16.77 1.97 0.84
C ALA A 564 -17.30 1.02 -0.25
N ARG A 565 -18.14 0.03 0.11
CA ARG A 565 -18.85 -0.84 -0.83
C ARG A 565 -19.53 -0.09 -1.98
N ARG A 566 -20.05 1.12 -1.74
CA ARG A 566 -20.71 1.94 -2.76
C ARG A 566 -19.78 2.40 -3.89
N LYS A 567 -18.46 2.37 -3.67
CA LYS A 567 -17.43 2.79 -4.63
C LYS A 567 -17.11 1.70 -5.67
N TYR A 568 -17.44 0.44 -5.38
CA TYR A 568 -17.17 -0.71 -6.25
C TYR A 568 -18.21 -0.82 -7.39
N THR A 569 -18.32 0.24 -8.18
CA THR A 569 -19.30 0.36 -9.28
C THR A 569 -18.83 -0.35 -10.55
N GLY A 570 -17.51 -0.48 -10.75
CA GLY A 570 -16.90 -1.10 -11.92
C GLY A 570 -16.77 -2.63 -11.86
N HIS A 571 -15.76 -3.18 -12.52
CA HIS A 571 -15.62 -4.62 -12.77
C HIS A 571 -15.52 -5.48 -11.50
N LEU A 572 -14.70 -5.09 -10.52
CA LEU A 572 -14.46 -5.86 -9.30
C LEU A 572 -15.38 -5.41 -8.17
N LYS A 573 -15.98 -6.37 -7.46
CA LYS A 573 -16.94 -6.13 -6.37
C LYS A 573 -16.39 -6.57 -5.02
N ALA A 574 -16.60 -5.76 -3.99
CA ALA A 574 -16.28 -6.10 -2.60
C ALA A 574 -17.31 -7.05 -1.96
N LYS A 575 -17.51 -8.24 -2.54
CA LYS A 575 -18.47 -9.24 -2.00
C LYS A 575 -18.09 -9.75 -0.61
N SER A 576 -16.80 -9.73 -0.27
CA SER A 576 -16.31 -10.04 1.08
C SER A 576 -16.91 -9.11 2.14
N PHE A 577 -17.09 -7.82 1.84
CA PHE A 577 -17.67 -6.85 2.78
C PHE A 577 -19.14 -7.14 3.10
N ASP A 578 -19.87 -7.81 2.21
CA ASP A 578 -21.22 -8.26 2.54
C ASP A 578 -21.20 -9.34 3.62
N ILE A 579 -20.24 -10.28 3.53
CA ILE A 579 -20.07 -11.33 4.55
C ILE A 579 -19.76 -10.67 5.90
N PHE A 580 -18.89 -9.66 5.91
CA PHE A 580 -18.50 -8.95 7.12
C PHE A 580 -19.69 -8.18 7.72
N ALA A 581 -20.47 -7.50 6.88
CA ALA A 581 -21.69 -6.81 7.30
C ALA A 581 -22.75 -7.76 7.86
N ASP A 582 -22.93 -8.92 7.23
CA ASP A 582 -23.87 -9.95 7.66
C ASP A 582 -23.42 -10.54 9.01
N ARG A 583 -22.13 -10.84 9.19
CA ARG A 583 -21.56 -11.31 10.47
C ARG A 583 -21.71 -10.30 11.60
N LEU A 584 -21.45 -9.03 11.32
CA LEU A 584 -21.62 -7.95 12.30
C LEU A 584 -23.10 -7.81 12.72
N ARG A 585 -24.04 -8.00 11.78
CA ARG A 585 -25.48 -8.01 12.05
C ARG A 585 -25.92 -9.22 12.87
N GLU A 586 -25.41 -10.42 12.57
CA GLU A 586 -25.66 -11.64 13.34
C GLU A 586 -25.26 -11.49 14.81
N ASN A 587 -24.19 -10.74 15.09
CA ASN A 587 -23.71 -10.46 16.44
C ASN A 587 -24.34 -9.20 17.08
N GLY A 588 -25.28 -8.52 16.40
CA GLY A 588 -25.98 -7.37 16.95
C GLY A 588 -25.14 -6.10 17.11
N LEU A 589 -24.14 -5.91 16.23
CA LEU A 589 -23.15 -4.82 16.33
C LEU A 589 -23.14 -3.90 15.09
N SER A 590 -24.15 -3.98 14.21
CA SER A 590 -24.17 -3.25 12.94
C SER A 590 -24.05 -1.73 13.07
N ASP A 591 -24.55 -1.17 14.17
CA ASP A 591 -24.52 0.26 14.47
C ASP A 591 -23.12 0.77 14.87
N GLN A 592 -22.20 -0.13 15.25
CA GLN A 592 -20.86 0.22 15.72
C GLN A 592 -19.79 0.19 14.62
N ALA A 593 -20.14 -0.16 13.37
CA ALA A 593 -19.16 -0.34 12.30
C ALA A 593 -18.28 0.90 12.06
N ALA A 594 -18.87 2.10 12.06
CA ALA A 594 -18.16 3.35 11.85
C ALA A 594 -17.22 3.70 13.03
N GLU A 595 -17.67 3.41 14.25
CA GLU A 595 -16.90 3.65 15.47
C GLU A 595 -15.72 2.65 15.57
N PHE A 596 -15.94 1.39 15.17
CA PHE A 596 -14.87 0.39 15.06
C PHE A 596 -13.82 0.79 14.03
N LEU A 597 -14.23 1.26 12.84
CA LEU A 597 -13.32 1.78 11.82
C LEU A 597 -12.47 2.92 12.40
N TYR A 598 -13.12 3.91 13.02
CA TYR A 598 -12.40 5.06 13.58
C TYR A 598 -11.43 4.65 14.69
N ALA A 599 -11.89 3.88 15.68
CA ALA A 599 -11.09 3.51 16.84
C ALA A 599 -9.90 2.60 16.46
N SER A 600 -10.12 1.60 15.62
CA SER A 600 -9.04 0.75 15.10
C SER A 600 -8.10 1.52 14.15
N GLY A 601 -8.64 2.47 13.38
CA GLY A 601 -7.86 3.37 12.51
C GLY A 601 -6.89 4.25 13.28
N ARG A 602 -7.31 4.83 14.40
CA ARG A 602 -6.40 5.61 15.26
C ARG A 602 -5.28 4.75 15.85
N LEU A 603 -5.56 3.50 16.24
CA LEU A 603 -4.53 2.56 16.66
C LEU A 603 -3.56 2.21 15.53
N GLN A 604 -4.07 1.98 14.31
CA GLN A 604 -3.23 1.72 13.14
C GLN A 604 -2.25 2.87 12.89
N VAL A 605 -2.70 4.12 12.99
CA VAL A 605 -1.84 5.31 12.84
C VAL A 605 -0.75 5.37 13.90
N LEU A 606 -1.06 5.02 15.16
CA LEU A 606 -0.04 4.93 16.23
C LEU A 606 1.03 3.88 15.89
N CYS A 607 0.62 2.72 15.37
CA CYS A 607 1.55 1.68 14.97
C CYS A 607 2.45 2.12 13.80
N TYR A 608 1.87 2.74 12.76
CA TYR A 608 2.63 3.29 11.63
C TYR A 608 3.60 4.39 12.04
N LYS A 609 3.17 5.31 12.90
CA LYS A 609 4.03 6.37 13.43
C LYS A 609 5.25 5.78 14.13
N GLU A 610 5.04 4.79 14.99
CA GLU A 610 6.12 4.14 15.71
C GLU A 610 7.09 3.37 14.76
N GLU A 611 6.57 2.73 13.71
CA GLU A 611 7.37 2.04 12.68
C GLU A 611 8.24 3.02 11.89
N ILE A 612 7.62 4.06 11.34
CA ILE A 612 8.29 5.03 10.48
C ILE A 612 9.31 5.83 11.29
N GLU A 613 8.97 6.27 12.50
CA GLU A 613 9.92 7.00 13.35
C GLU A 613 11.11 6.13 13.76
N SER A 614 10.95 4.82 13.96
CA SER A 614 12.06 3.90 14.23
C SER A 614 13.02 3.82 13.05
N VAL A 615 12.50 3.81 11.82
CA VAL A 615 13.31 3.86 10.59
C VAL A 615 14.01 5.21 10.46
N LEU A 616 13.28 6.33 10.63
CA LEU A 616 13.84 7.68 10.49
C LEU A 616 14.92 7.97 11.55
N ARG A 617 14.79 7.45 12.77
CA ARG A 617 15.80 7.51 13.83
C ARG A 617 17.06 6.70 13.53
N THR A 618 16.98 5.71 12.64
CA THR A 618 18.09 4.79 12.38
C THR A 618 19.12 5.43 11.46
N HIS A 619 20.28 5.77 12.02
CA HIS A 619 21.37 6.37 11.27
C HIS A 619 21.84 5.47 10.10
N ARG A 620 22.06 6.05 8.91
CA ARG A 620 22.47 5.38 7.65
C ARG A 620 21.44 4.43 7.03
N MET A 621 20.22 4.37 7.54
CA MET A 621 19.16 3.56 6.92
C MET A 621 18.81 4.10 5.53
N GLY A 622 18.60 3.20 4.56
CA GLY A 622 18.25 3.57 3.18
C GLY A 622 16.79 4.00 3.02
N GLY A 623 15.92 3.59 3.95
CA GLY A 623 14.51 3.95 3.97
C GLY A 623 13.60 2.76 4.26
N PHE A 624 12.35 2.88 3.83
CA PHE A 624 11.33 1.86 4.03
C PHE A 624 10.37 1.75 2.86
N GLN A 625 9.70 0.60 2.79
CA GLN A 625 8.55 0.35 1.93
C GLN A 625 7.40 -0.15 2.80
N LEU A 626 6.38 0.68 2.98
CA LEU A 626 5.12 0.25 3.60
C LEU A 626 4.49 -0.82 2.71
N LEU A 627 3.90 -1.85 3.31
CA LEU A 627 3.10 -2.83 2.57
C LEU A 627 2.01 -2.16 1.71
N GLY A 628 1.46 -1.04 2.16
CA GLY A 628 0.60 -0.21 1.34
C GLY A 628 0.17 1.05 2.09
N LEU A 629 0.16 2.19 1.40
CA LEU A 629 -0.58 3.36 1.89
C LEU A 629 -2.09 3.14 1.70
N GLN A 630 -2.46 2.44 0.63
CA GLN A 630 -3.81 1.96 0.36
C GLN A 630 -4.04 0.52 0.84
N ASP A 631 -5.29 0.18 1.12
CA ASP A 631 -5.71 -1.18 1.49
C ASP A 631 -5.41 -2.19 0.38
N PHE A 632 -5.02 -3.41 0.79
CA PHE A 632 -4.76 -4.53 -0.10
C PHE A 632 -5.98 -5.46 -0.15
N PRO A 633 -6.72 -5.53 -1.26
CA PRO A 633 -7.95 -6.33 -1.32
C PRO A 633 -7.72 -7.83 -1.32
N GLY A 634 -6.52 -8.29 -1.65
CA GLY A 634 -6.17 -9.69 -1.79
C GLY A 634 -5.97 -10.42 -0.46
N GLN A 635 -5.65 -11.71 -0.55
CA GLN A 635 -5.19 -12.54 0.57
C GLN A 635 -6.02 -12.39 1.85
N GLY A 636 -7.36 -12.42 1.72
CA GLY A 636 -8.28 -12.25 2.85
C GLY A 636 -8.72 -10.80 3.10
N THR A 637 -8.62 -9.89 2.12
CA THR A 637 -8.96 -8.46 2.31
C THR A 637 -8.12 -7.84 3.44
N ALA A 638 -6.81 -7.66 3.21
CA ALA A 638 -5.90 -7.04 4.16
C ALA A 638 -6.08 -5.51 4.19
N LEU A 639 -6.83 -5.02 5.18
CA LEU A 639 -7.17 -3.60 5.37
C LEU A 639 -6.04 -2.80 6.04
N VAL A 640 -4.84 -2.92 5.48
CA VAL A 640 -3.58 -2.42 6.05
C VAL A 640 -3.32 -0.94 5.75
N GLY A 641 -4.00 -0.35 4.78
CA GLY A 641 -3.77 1.03 4.35
C GLY A 641 -4.50 2.03 5.24
N VAL A 642 -3.95 3.25 5.31
CA VAL A 642 -4.67 4.42 5.83
C VAL A 642 -5.59 5.05 4.78
N LEU A 643 -5.40 4.67 3.51
CA LEU A 643 -6.27 4.96 2.37
C LEU A 643 -7.01 3.70 1.93
N ASP A 644 -8.18 3.88 1.32
CA ASP A 644 -8.91 2.76 0.72
C ASP A 644 -8.32 2.37 -0.65
N PRO A 645 -8.78 1.26 -1.29
CA PRO A 645 -8.24 0.79 -2.58
C PRO A 645 -8.40 1.74 -3.78
N PHE A 646 -8.98 2.92 -3.58
CA PHE A 646 -9.12 3.96 -4.58
C PHE A 646 -8.24 5.18 -4.26
N TRP A 647 -7.35 5.09 -3.26
CA TRP A 647 -6.50 6.17 -2.73
C TRP A 647 -7.25 7.31 -1.99
N ASP A 648 -8.49 7.06 -1.54
CA ASP A 648 -9.26 8.04 -0.78
C ASP A 648 -9.15 7.82 0.74
N ASP A 649 -9.37 8.89 1.51
CA ASP A 649 -9.29 8.89 2.97
C ASP A 649 -10.37 7.99 3.60
N LYS A 650 -9.96 7.22 4.61
CA LYS A 650 -10.86 6.38 5.43
C LYS A 650 -11.46 7.13 6.64
N GLY A 651 -11.09 8.39 6.83
CA GLY A 651 -11.75 9.32 7.76
C GLY A 651 -11.18 9.41 9.18
N TYR A 652 -10.09 8.72 9.51
CA TYR A 652 -9.47 8.77 10.85
C TYR A 652 -8.08 9.43 10.89
N VAL A 653 -7.48 9.75 9.73
CA VAL A 653 -6.21 10.48 9.63
C VAL A 653 -6.16 11.23 8.31
N THR A 654 -5.55 12.42 8.31
CA THR A 654 -5.32 13.21 7.09
C THR A 654 -3.87 13.10 6.65
N GLY A 655 -3.57 13.38 5.37
CA GLY A 655 -2.18 13.46 4.89
C GLY A 655 -1.34 14.47 5.68
N ALA A 656 -1.91 15.61 6.06
CA ALA A 656 -1.24 16.62 6.88
C ALA A 656 -0.85 16.11 8.28
N GLU A 657 -1.72 15.32 8.92
CA GLU A 657 -1.42 14.67 10.20
C GLU A 657 -0.35 13.59 10.03
N TYR A 658 -0.48 12.74 9.01
CA TYR A 658 0.48 11.67 8.72
C TYR A 658 1.89 12.22 8.42
N ARG A 659 1.96 13.36 7.73
CA ARG A 659 3.22 14.05 7.39
C ARG A 659 3.99 14.58 8.60
N ARG A 660 3.38 14.67 9.78
CA ARG A 660 4.12 15.05 11.01
C ARG A 660 5.20 14.02 11.36
N PHE A 661 5.01 12.75 10.99
CA PHE A 661 5.96 11.67 11.22
C PHE A 661 6.49 10.99 9.95
N CYS A 662 5.97 11.34 8.78
CA CYS A 662 6.44 10.83 7.48
C CYS A 662 6.64 11.99 6.49
N SER A 663 7.84 12.56 6.43
CA SER A 663 8.14 13.76 5.63
C SER A 663 9.64 13.89 5.40
N PRO A 664 10.13 14.73 4.46
CA PRO A 664 11.56 14.98 4.29
C PRO A 664 12.25 15.53 5.55
N THR A 665 11.52 16.19 6.44
CA THR A 665 12.05 16.65 7.74
C THR A 665 11.11 16.22 8.84
N VAL A 666 11.61 15.50 9.85
CA VAL A 666 10.83 15.00 10.98
C VAL A 666 11.64 15.14 12.28
N PRO A 667 11.16 15.94 13.26
CA PRO A 667 11.67 15.91 14.62
C PRO A 667 11.36 14.58 15.30
N LEU A 668 12.33 14.06 16.05
CA LEU A 668 12.26 12.72 16.67
C LEU A 668 12.62 12.83 18.15
N ALA A 669 11.65 12.60 19.04
CA ALA A 669 11.91 12.46 20.46
C ALA A 669 12.37 11.03 20.78
N ARG A 670 13.34 10.90 21.70
CA ARG A 670 13.72 9.62 22.31
C ARG A 670 13.44 9.65 23.80
N MET A 671 12.48 8.86 24.22
CA MET A 671 11.96 8.76 25.58
C MET A 671 11.97 7.30 26.02
N LYS A 672 12.44 7.04 27.25
CA LYS A 672 12.46 5.70 27.86
C LYS A 672 11.07 5.16 28.20
N SER A 673 10.11 6.06 28.34
CA SER A 673 8.74 5.78 28.76
C SER A 673 7.83 6.89 28.24
N ARG A 674 6.57 6.57 27.98
CA ARG A 674 5.50 7.55 27.73
C ARG A 674 4.71 7.90 28.99
N VAL A 675 5.08 7.31 30.13
CA VAL A 675 4.46 7.52 31.43
C VAL A 675 5.43 8.29 32.33
N ALA A 676 4.95 9.36 32.96
CA ALA A 676 5.67 10.21 33.89
C ALA A 676 4.99 10.21 35.28
N CYS A 677 5.80 10.30 36.33
CA CYS A 677 5.35 10.53 37.69
C CYS A 677 5.50 12.02 38.05
N SER A 678 4.45 12.60 38.62
CA SER A 678 4.40 14.01 39.01
C SER A 678 5.53 14.35 39.99
N GLY A 679 6.30 15.40 39.68
CA GLY A 679 7.47 15.85 40.45
C GLY A 679 8.80 15.19 40.06
N GLU A 680 8.79 14.06 39.35
CA GLU A 680 10.02 13.41 38.88
C GLU A 680 10.52 14.04 37.57
N PRO A 681 11.85 14.09 37.33
CA PRO A 681 12.40 14.49 36.05
C PRO A 681 11.96 13.52 34.93
N PHE A 682 11.52 14.07 33.79
CA PHE A 682 11.15 13.30 32.60
C PHE A 682 12.20 13.52 31.49
N PRO A 683 13.26 12.69 31.40
CA PRO A 683 14.35 12.88 30.45
C PRO A 683 13.98 12.42 29.04
N PHE A 684 14.32 13.23 28.04
CA PHE A 684 14.24 12.89 26.62
C PHE A 684 15.35 13.57 25.81
N THR A 685 15.66 13.00 24.65
CA THR A 685 16.51 13.65 23.64
C THR A 685 15.73 13.98 22.38
N ILE A 686 16.22 14.96 21.62
CA ILE A 686 15.65 15.39 20.34
C ILE A 686 16.70 15.18 19.24
N ASP A 687 16.32 14.40 18.23
CA ASP A 687 17.02 14.28 16.96
C ASP A 687 16.14 14.86 15.83
N VAL A 688 16.71 15.02 14.64
CA VAL A 688 15.96 15.40 13.44
C VAL A 688 16.44 14.53 12.27
N ALA A 689 15.50 13.86 11.60
CA ALA A 689 15.76 13.29 10.29
C ALA A 689 15.46 14.36 9.24
N HIS A 690 16.48 14.80 8.51
CA HIS A 690 16.39 15.89 7.53
C HIS A 690 16.99 15.48 6.18
N PHE A 691 16.14 15.04 5.26
CA PHE A 691 16.47 14.69 3.88
C PHE A 691 15.89 15.72 2.90
N GLY A 692 16.00 17.02 3.23
CA GLY A 692 15.53 18.12 2.39
C GLY A 692 16.47 18.45 1.22
N SER A 693 16.15 19.50 0.46
CA SER A 693 16.94 19.98 -0.68
C SER A 693 18.28 20.62 -0.26
N GLU A 694 18.33 21.22 0.93
CA GLU A 694 19.47 21.96 1.47
C GLU A 694 19.55 21.75 2.98
N ALA A 695 20.75 21.83 3.56
CA ALA A 695 20.90 21.91 5.01
C ALA A 695 20.24 23.20 5.54
N MET A 696 19.78 23.18 6.78
CA MET A 696 19.11 24.34 7.39
C MET A 696 19.69 24.71 8.75
N GLU A 697 19.38 25.93 9.20
CA GLU A 697 19.52 26.35 10.59
C GLU A 697 18.12 26.62 11.13
N ALA A 698 17.83 26.10 12.33
CA ALA A 698 16.52 26.26 12.95
C ALA A 698 16.64 26.35 14.47
N ASP A 699 15.70 27.06 15.10
CA ASP A 699 15.45 26.91 16.53
C ASP A 699 14.61 25.65 16.76
N VAL A 700 14.95 24.88 17.80
CA VAL A 700 14.18 23.72 18.23
C VAL A 700 13.44 24.08 19.49
N GLU A 701 12.13 24.30 19.40
CA GLU A 701 11.27 24.53 20.54
C GLU A 701 10.56 23.24 20.94
N TRP A 702 10.36 23.06 22.25
CA TRP A 702 9.53 21.98 22.76
C TRP A 702 8.63 22.47 23.88
N ASP A 703 7.44 21.91 23.94
CA ASP A 703 6.49 22.11 25.02
C ASP A 703 5.78 20.81 25.38
N ILE A 704 5.42 20.69 26.65
CA ILE A 704 4.59 19.60 27.16
C ILE A 704 3.32 20.25 27.72
N LYS A 705 2.20 19.99 27.05
CA LYS A 705 0.88 20.51 27.44
C LYS A 705 -0.09 19.37 27.69
N THR A 706 -0.98 19.54 28.64
CA THR A 706 -2.15 18.67 28.81
C THR A 706 -3.08 18.80 27.60
N THR A 707 -3.98 17.83 27.40
CA THR A 707 -4.94 17.85 26.28
C THR A 707 -5.93 19.04 26.32
N ASP A 708 -6.18 19.62 27.49
CA ASP A 708 -6.96 20.86 27.69
C ASP A 708 -6.11 22.14 27.56
N GLY A 709 -4.82 22.02 27.23
CA GLY A 709 -3.93 23.14 26.88
C GLY A 709 -3.14 23.74 28.04
N VAL A 710 -3.16 23.14 29.24
CA VAL A 710 -2.34 23.58 30.38
C VAL A 710 -0.88 23.23 30.13
N GLU A 711 0.00 24.23 30.19
CA GLU A 711 1.44 24.03 30.04
C GLU A 711 2.05 23.41 31.31
N LEU A 712 2.70 22.25 31.14
CA LEU A 712 3.44 21.56 32.20
C LEU A 712 4.93 21.88 32.16
N ALA A 713 5.50 22.05 30.98
CA ALA A 713 6.90 22.43 30.77
C ALA A 713 7.12 22.98 29.35
N ARG A 714 8.19 23.76 29.17
CA ARG A 714 8.65 24.25 27.86
C ARG A 714 10.16 24.49 27.87
N GLY A 715 10.77 24.48 26.69
CA GLY A 715 12.16 24.85 26.49
C GLY A 715 12.50 25.05 25.01
N SER A 716 13.75 25.45 24.76
CA SER A 716 14.21 25.75 23.41
C SER A 716 15.73 25.57 23.27
N PHE A 717 16.17 25.18 22.07
CA PHE A 717 17.56 25.16 21.65
C PHE A 717 17.70 26.08 20.43
N ALA A 718 18.38 27.22 20.60
CA ALA A 718 18.47 28.22 19.54
C ALA A 718 19.55 27.88 18.50
N LYS A 719 19.32 28.24 17.24
CA LYS A 719 20.30 28.21 16.13
C LYS A 719 21.03 26.89 15.98
N GLN A 720 20.26 25.80 15.89
CA GLN A 720 20.81 24.48 15.68
C GLN A 720 21.09 24.26 14.19
N ALA A 721 22.31 23.84 13.87
CA ALA A 721 22.68 23.41 12.52
C ALA A 721 22.06 22.04 12.24
N MET A 722 21.29 21.94 11.16
CA MET A 722 20.59 20.74 10.73
C MET A 722 21.21 20.28 9.40
N PRO A 723 22.26 19.43 9.44
CA PRO A 723 22.82 18.86 8.23
C PRO A 723 21.83 17.92 7.55
N LEU A 724 22.04 17.65 6.27
CA LEU A 724 21.30 16.60 5.57
C LEU A 724 21.64 15.23 6.15
N GLY A 725 20.64 14.38 6.31
CA GLY A 725 20.71 13.05 6.93
C GLY A 725 19.99 12.98 8.27
N ASN A 726 20.35 12.00 9.07
CA ASN A 726 19.70 11.70 10.35
C ASN A 726 20.71 11.31 11.44
N ALA A 727 21.90 11.94 11.42
CA ALA A 727 22.83 11.79 12.52
C ALA A 727 22.22 12.38 13.80
N PRO A 728 22.37 11.71 14.96
CA PRO A 728 21.85 12.24 16.22
C PRO A 728 22.38 13.64 16.54
N LEU A 729 21.51 14.53 17.02
CA LEU A 729 21.89 15.89 17.41
C LEU A 729 22.28 15.98 18.89
N GLY A 730 21.81 15.04 19.70
CA GLY A 730 22.14 14.98 21.13
C GLY A 730 21.53 16.11 21.97
N LEU A 731 20.49 16.78 21.49
CA LEU A 731 19.75 17.77 22.27
C LEU A 731 19.01 17.05 23.40
N ALA A 732 19.17 17.48 24.65
CA ALA A 732 18.61 16.78 25.80
C ALA A 732 17.87 17.74 26.74
N ALA A 733 16.73 17.28 27.25
CA ALA A 733 15.95 17.97 28.27
C ALA A 733 15.45 16.98 29.32
N ALA A 734 15.23 17.45 30.54
CA ALA A 734 14.69 16.65 31.64
C ALA A 734 13.80 17.50 32.57
N PRO A 735 12.69 18.08 32.07
CA PRO A 735 11.80 18.86 32.92
C PRO A 735 11.15 18.01 34.01
N SER A 736 10.85 18.61 35.16
CA SER A 736 9.94 18.03 36.14
C SER A 736 8.50 18.39 35.77
N LEU A 737 7.64 17.38 35.58
CA LEU A 737 6.24 17.58 35.25
C LEU A 737 5.41 17.57 36.53
N THR A 738 4.60 18.60 36.77
CA THR A 738 3.76 18.67 37.99
C THR A 738 2.29 18.59 37.61
N ALA A 739 1.62 17.55 38.10
CA ALA A 739 0.17 17.37 38.00
C ALA A 739 -0.42 16.91 39.34
N THR A 740 -1.55 17.49 39.73
CA THR A 740 -2.28 17.13 40.97
C THR A 740 -3.31 16.02 40.76
N LYS A 741 -3.70 15.78 39.51
CA LYS A 741 -4.54 14.67 39.06
C LYS A 741 -3.87 13.94 37.90
N ALA A 742 -4.27 12.70 37.64
CA ALA A 742 -3.84 12.03 36.43
C ALA A 742 -4.29 12.84 35.21
N CYS A 743 -3.39 13.08 34.25
CA CYS A 743 -3.73 13.76 33.01
C CYS A 743 -3.01 13.15 31.80
N ALA A 744 -3.66 13.27 30.64
CA ALA A 744 -3.01 13.05 29.35
C ALA A 744 -2.32 14.36 28.94
N ALA A 745 -1.11 14.24 28.44
CA ALA A 745 -0.28 15.34 27.96
C ALA A 745 0.36 14.99 26.61
N ARG A 746 0.95 15.98 25.98
CA ARG A 746 1.61 15.83 24.68
C ARG A 746 2.92 16.58 24.68
N LEU A 747 4.02 15.87 24.41
CA LEU A 747 5.28 16.49 24.04
C LEU A 747 5.17 16.91 22.58
N THR A 748 5.35 18.19 22.31
CA THR A 748 5.37 18.76 20.97
C THR A 748 6.74 19.35 20.70
N ILE A 749 7.34 19.00 19.56
CA ILE A 749 8.63 19.57 19.11
C ILE A 749 8.37 20.33 17.82
N THR A 750 8.80 21.59 17.80
CA THR A 750 8.60 22.52 16.69
C THR A 750 9.95 23.05 16.21
N LEU A 751 10.20 22.96 14.90
CA LEU A 751 11.35 23.61 14.26
C LEU A 751 10.91 24.97 13.73
N LEU A 752 11.61 26.03 14.13
CA LEU A 752 11.39 27.39 13.64
C LEU A 752 12.52 27.79 12.69
N ARG A 753 12.18 28.19 11.46
CA ARG A 753 13.13 28.79 10.50
C ARG A 753 12.85 30.28 10.41
N ALA A 754 13.86 31.11 10.69
CA ALA A 754 13.72 32.58 10.75
C ALA A 754 12.53 33.05 11.62
N GLY A 755 12.30 32.38 12.75
CA GLY A 755 11.21 32.68 13.68
C GLY A 755 9.81 32.22 13.24
N GLN A 756 9.67 31.52 12.12
CA GLN A 756 8.41 30.95 11.65
C GLN A 756 8.39 29.42 11.79
N GLN A 757 7.26 28.87 12.22
CA GLN A 757 7.06 27.43 12.30
C GLN A 757 7.24 26.79 10.93
N SER A 758 8.20 25.86 10.85
CA SER A 758 8.54 25.12 9.64
C SER A 758 7.96 23.70 9.70
N VAL A 759 8.29 22.94 10.74
CA VAL A 759 7.91 21.53 10.90
C VAL A 759 7.59 21.25 12.37
N GLN A 760 6.66 20.34 12.63
CA GLN A 760 6.28 19.94 13.97
C GLN A 760 5.97 18.44 14.03
N ASN A 761 6.33 17.80 15.14
CA ASN A 761 5.92 16.44 15.49
C ASN A 761 5.57 16.37 16.98
N ASP A 762 4.84 15.33 17.39
CA ASP A 762 4.33 15.21 18.75
C ASP A 762 4.18 13.74 19.23
N TRP A 763 4.13 13.58 20.55
CA TRP A 763 3.99 12.30 21.24
C TRP A 763 3.09 12.43 22.45
N ASP A 764 2.08 11.56 22.55
CA ASP A 764 1.22 11.47 23.72
C ASP A 764 1.96 10.88 24.92
N LEU A 765 1.68 11.45 26.09
CA LEU A 765 2.25 11.18 27.41
C LEU A 765 1.14 11.07 28.47
N TRP A 766 1.40 10.35 29.55
CA TRP A 766 0.51 10.28 30.72
C TRP A 766 1.26 10.66 31.97
N VAL A 767 0.75 11.65 32.70
CA VAL A 767 1.34 12.12 33.95
C VAL A 767 0.44 11.68 35.10
N TYR A 768 0.98 10.89 36.02
CA TYR A 768 0.26 10.40 37.20
C TYR A 768 0.80 11.04 38.48
N PRO A 769 -0.06 11.32 39.47
CA PRO A 769 0.39 11.84 40.76
C PRO A 769 1.28 10.83 41.49
N ALA A 770 2.31 11.32 42.22
CA ALA A 770 3.26 10.46 42.97
C ALA A 770 2.58 9.61 44.05
N ILE A 771 1.47 10.09 44.62
CA ILE A 771 0.65 9.39 45.59
C ILE A 771 -0.81 9.58 45.18
N THR A 772 -1.45 8.52 44.69
CA THR A 772 -2.90 8.47 44.68
C THR A 772 -3.31 8.28 46.15
N THR A 773 -3.75 9.34 46.84
CA THR A 773 -4.50 9.16 48.09
C THR A 773 -5.80 8.47 47.71
N LEU A 774 -5.75 7.14 47.59
CA LEU A 774 -6.94 6.32 47.41
C LEU A 774 -7.84 6.62 48.59
N SER A 775 -9.07 7.05 48.32
CA SER A 775 -10.09 7.07 49.36
C SER A 775 -10.19 5.65 49.91
N PRO A 776 -10.24 5.47 51.25
CA PRO A 776 -10.31 4.13 51.82
C PRO A 776 -11.47 3.38 51.17
N VAL A 777 -11.17 2.25 50.55
CA VAL A 777 -12.18 1.43 49.87
C VAL A 777 -13.25 1.10 50.90
N SER A 778 -14.49 1.48 50.61
CA SER A 778 -15.62 1.12 51.47
C SER A 778 -15.61 -0.39 51.72
N HIS A 779 -15.81 -0.82 52.97
CA HIS A 779 -15.94 -2.24 53.32
C HIS A 779 -17.04 -2.99 52.52
N ARG A 780 -17.86 -2.27 51.76
CA ARG A 780 -18.89 -2.79 50.87
C ARG A 780 -18.36 -3.38 49.55
N ILE A 781 -17.19 -2.94 49.06
CA ILE A 781 -16.63 -3.40 47.77
C ILE A 781 -15.65 -4.55 48.03
N LEU A 782 -16.01 -5.74 47.55
CA LEU A 782 -15.13 -6.90 47.55
C LEU A 782 -14.22 -6.87 46.31
N ARG A 783 -12.90 -6.74 46.51
CA ARG A 783 -11.91 -6.98 45.45
C ARG A 783 -11.59 -8.46 45.35
N THR A 784 -11.57 -9.02 44.14
CA THR A 784 -11.28 -10.44 43.90
C THR A 784 -10.72 -10.69 42.50
N ASP A 785 -10.01 -11.80 42.35
CA ASP A 785 -9.42 -12.28 41.09
C ASP A 785 -10.20 -13.46 40.45
N ARG A 786 -11.32 -13.86 41.06
CA ARG A 786 -12.10 -15.05 40.69
C ARG A 786 -13.59 -14.85 40.87
N ILE A 787 -14.38 -15.72 40.24
CA ILE A 787 -15.84 -15.78 40.38
C ILE A 787 -16.21 -17.13 41.02
N ASP A 788 -16.05 -17.22 42.33
CA ASP A 788 -16.41 -18.41 43.13
C ASP A 788 -17.74 -18.22 43.87
N GLN A 789 -18.19 -19.24 44.60
CA GLN A 789 -19.46 -19.18 45.34
C GLN A 789 -19.49 -18.05 46.38
N SER A 790 -18.36 -17.72 47.01
CA SER A 790 -18.28 -16.66 48.02
C SER A 790 -18.60 -15.29 47.41
N VAL A 791 -18.02 -15.00 46.24
CA VAL A 791 -18.28 -13.75 45.51
C VAL A 791 -19.76 -13.66 45.07
N LEU A 792 -20.32 -14.77 44.59
CA LEU A 792 -21.73 -14.82 44.17
C LEU A 792 -22.68 -14.59 45.36
N ASP A 793 -22.41 -15.21 46.51
CA ASP A 793 -23.23 -15.04 47.71
C ASP A 793 -23.18 -13.59 48.23
N HIS A 794 -21.99 -12.97 48.21
CA HIS A 794 -21.80 -11.54 48.54
C HIS A 794 -22.67 -10.63 47.66
N LEU A 795 -22.68 -10.86 46.34
CA LEU A 795 -23.49 -10.10 45.39
C LEU A 795 -25.00 -10.33 45.62
N VAL A 796 -25.44 -11.57 45.80
CA VAL A 796 -26.85 -11.88 46.05
C VAL A 796 -27.36 -11.21 47.33
N GLN A 797 -26.52 -11.06 48.34
CA GLN A 797 -26.83 -10.39 49.61
C GLN A 797 -26.82 -8.85 49.52
N GLY A 798 -26.44 -8.26 48.39
CA GLY A 798 -26.44 -6.80 48.17
C GLY A 798 -25.08 -6.12 48.29
N GLY A 799 -24.01 -6.90 48.45
CA GLY A 799 -22.64 -6.40 48.37
C GLY A 799 -22.24 -6.01 46.95
N ASP A 800 -21.22 -5.18 46.83
CA ASP A 800 -20.64 -4.83 45.52
C ASP A 800 -19.29 -5.54 45.33
N ALA A 801 -18.91 -5.86 44.09
CA ALA A 801 -17.64 -6.51 43.79
C ALA A 801 -16.89 -5.88 42.61
N LEU A 802 -15.58 -5.68 42.78
CA LEU A 802 -14.65 -5.37 41.70
C LEU A 802 -13.85 -6.65 41.41
N ILE A 803 -14.09 -7.24 40.25
CA ILE A 803 -13.57 -8.55 39.86
C ILE A 803 -12.58 -8.33 38.72
N GLY A 804 -11.30 -8.68 38.90
CA GLY A 804 -10.31 -8.63 37.82
C GLY A 804 -9.73 -9.99 37.52
N LEU A 805 -10.14 -10.58 36.41
CA LEU A 805 -9.78 -11.94 36.04
C LEU A 805 -8.40 -11.96 35.36
N PRO A 806 -7.46 -12.83 35.83
CA PRO A 806 -6.28 -13.18 35.05
C PRO A 806 -6.65 -13.67 33.65
N SER A 807 -5.91 -13.24 32.61
CA SER A 807 -6.21 -13.61 31.21
C SER A 807 -6.42 -15.11 30.98
N LYS A 808 -5.62 -15.95 31.65
CA LYS A 808 -5.71 -17.42 31.57
C LYS A 808 -7.01 -17.98 32.15
N THR A 809 -7.67 -17.25 33.04
CA THR A 809 -8.92 -17.62 33.70
C THR A 809 -10.15 -17.06 33.00
N VAL A 810 -10.00 -16.11 32.06
CA VAL A 810 -11.14 -15.59 31.29
C VAL A 810 -11.66 -16.69 30.33
N ALA A 811 -12.97 -16.90 30.33
CA ALA A 811 -13.62 -17.83 29.42
C ALA A 811 -13.40 -17.41 27.97
N ASN A 812 -12.96 -18.35 27.13
CA ASN A 812 -12.58 -18.07 25.75
C ASN A 812 -13.30 -19.01 24.78
N TYR A 813 -13.18 -18.76 23.48
CA TYR A 813 -13.72 -19.61 22.43
C TYR A 813 -12.78 -20.81 22.21
N PRO A 814 -13.30 -22.04 22.16
CA PRO A 814 -12.47 -23.24 22.07
C PRO A 814 -11.75 -23.37 20.71
N GLU A 815 -12.42 -23.03 19.61
CA GLU A 815 -11.87 -23.24 18.25
C GLU A 815 -10.97 -22.10 17.77
N ARG A 816 -11.34 -20.85 18.07
CA ARG A 816 -10.59 -19.64 17.69
C ARG A 816 -10.44 -18.73 18.91
N PRO A 817 -9.50 -19.01 19.83
CA PRO A 817 -9.36 -18.22 21.05
C PRO A 817 -9.00 -16.76 20.72
N VAL A 818 -9.62 -15.82 21.43
CA VAL A 818 -9.28 -14.40 21.36
C VAL A 818 -7.98 -14.18 22.11
N GLN A 819 -7.00 -13.57 21.44
CA GLN A 819 -5.70 -13.24 22.00
C GLN A 819 -5.46 -11.74 21.84
N LEU A 820 -5.36 -11.04 22.97
CA LEU A 820 -5.19 -9.59 23.00
C LEU A 820 -3.72 -9.22 22.85
N GLY A 821 -3.50 -8.09 22.19
CA GLY A 821 -2.22 -7.40 22.09
C GLY A 821 -2.49 -5.92 21.91
N PHE A 822 -1.46 -5.09 22.12
CA PHE A 822 -1.60 -3.65 21.95
C PHE A 822 -1.73 -3.27 20.48
N SER A 823 -0.94 -3.90 19.60
CA SER A 823 -1.05 -3.63 18.17
C SER A 823 -2.38 -4.13 17.62
N SER A 824 -2.75 -3.61 16.46
CA SER A 824 -3.84 -4.21 15.68
C SER A 824 -3.41 -5.54 15.06
N ILE A 825 -4.37 -6.22 14.41
CA ILE A 825 -4.15 -7.46 13.66
C ILE A 825 -3.09 -7.23 12.58
N PHE A 826 -2.08 -8.09 12.54
CA PHE A 826 -1.09 -8.12 11.48
C PHE A 826 -1.64 -8.89 10.26
N TRP A 827 -1.62 -8.26 9.10
CA TRP A 827 -2.13 -8.71 7.80
C TRP A 827 -3.63 -9.05 7.74
N ASN A 828 -4.07 -10.14 8.38
CA ASN A 828 -5.45 -10.49 8.73
C ASN A 828 -5.49 -11.91 9.31
N THR A 829 -6.51 -12.26 10.08
CA THR A 829 -6.59 -13.57 10.77
C THR A 829 -6.93 -14.75 9.87
N LEU A 830 -7.42 -14.53 8.64
CA LEU A 830 -7.70 -15.60 7.68
C LEU A 830 -6.42 -16.10 7.02
N TRP A 831 -5.56 -15.18 6.57
CA TRP A 831 -4.33 -15.49 5.84
C TRP A 831 -3.17 -15.87 6.77
N THR A 832 -3.18 -15.37 8.01
CA THR A 832 -2.15 -15.70 9.02
C THR A 832 -2.52 -16.88 9.91
N GLU A 833 -3.58 -17.63 9.56
CA GLU A 833 -4.06 -18.77 10.35
C GLU A 833 -4.33 -18.44 11.83
N GLY A 834 -4.82 -17.23 12.10
CA GLY A 834 -5.13 -16.76 13.45
C GLY A 834 -3.93 -16.30 14.28
N GLN A 835 -2.84 -15.84 13.64
CA GLN A 835 -1.72 -15.22 14.33
C GLN A 835 -2.21 -14.09 15.27
N PRO A 836 -1.78 -14.06 16.56
CA PRO A 836 -2.17 -13.00 17.47
C PRO A 836 -1.38 -11.69 17.23
N PRO A 837 -1.89 -10.52 17.64
CA PRO A 837 -3.20 -10.31 18.26
C PRO A 837 -4.34 -10.54 17.27
N THR A 838 -5.48 -11.01 17.78
CA THR A 838 -6.67 -11.34 16.97
C THR A 838 -7.75 -10.26 17.07
N THR A 839 -7.38 -9.06 17.50
CA THR A 839 -8.29 -7.96 17.82
C THR A 839 -7.75 -6.63 17.32
N LEU A 840 -8.63 -5.67 17.08
CA LEU A 840 -8.33 -4.39 16.44
C LEU A 840 -8.21 -3.22 17.45
N GLY A 841 -7.89 -3.54 18.71
CA GLY A 841 -7.79 -2.57 19.79
C GLY A 841 -9.09 -2.44 20.60
N ILE A 842 -9.24 -1.28 21.24
CA ILE A 842 -10.37 -0.98 22.13
C ILE A 842 -11.23 0.17 21.60
N MET A 843 -12.45 0.24 22.12
CA MET A 843 -13.34 1.39 21.98
C MET A 843 -14.00 1.69 23.33
N CYS A 844 -14.04 2.95 23.74
CA CYS A 844 -14.72 3.36 24.97
C CYS A 844 -15.27 4.78 24.86
N ASP A 845 -16.10 5.19 25.82
CA ASP A 845 -16.49 6.58 26.00
C ASP A 845 -15.62 7.22 27.09
N PRO A 846 -14.69 8.14 26.76
CA PRO A 846 -13.85 8.82 27.75
C PRO A 846 -14.64 9.60 28.80
N ALA A 847 -15.88 10.00 28.50
CA ALA A 847 -16.76 10.71 29.42
C ALA A 847 -17.51 9.77 30.39
N HIS A 848 -17.38 8.44 30.22
CA HIS A 848 -17.99 7.49 31.13
C HIS A 848 -17.46 7.68 32.55
N ALA A 849 -18.34 7.75 33.54
CA ALA A 849 -17.96 8.07 34.93
C ALA A 849 -16.92 7.09 35.52
N ALA A 850 -16.91 5.83 35.08
CA ALA A 850 -15.91 4.82 35.44
C ALA A 850 -14.46 5.18 35.01
N LEU A 851 -14.30 6.03 33.99
CA LEU A 851 -13.02 6.46 33.42
C LEU A 851 -12.69 7.92 33.77
N ALA A 852 -13.48 8.57 34.62
CA ALA A 852 -13.34 10.01 34.91
C ALA A 852 -11.97 10.39 35.49
N ASP A 853 -11.34 9.50 36.26
CA ASP A 853 -10.00 9.68 36.81
C ASP A 853 -8.92 8.90 36.04
N PHE A 854 -9.25 8.36 34.86
CA PHE A 854 -8.33 7.65 33.97
C PHE A 854 -8.27 8.32 32.59
N PRO A 855 -7.30 9.23 32.36
CA PRO A 855 -7.18 9.96 31.10
C PRO A 855 -7.02 9.02 29.90
N THR A 856 -8.00 9.05 29.00
CA THR A 856 -8.03 8.19 27.82
C THR A 856 -8.74 8.84 26.65
N ASP A 857 -8.41 8.38 25.45
CA ASP A 857 -9.18 8.63 24.23
C ASP A 857 -10.28 7.57 24.06
N ALA A 858 -11.15 7.77 23.06
CA ALA A 858 -12.20 6.82 22.70
C ALA A 858 -11.69 5.52 22.05
N HIS A 859 -10.37 5.41 21.87
CA HIS A 859 -9.68 4.32 21.19
C HIS A 859 -8.41 3.92 21.96
N SER A 860 -7.74 2.85 21.52
CA SER A 860 -6.43 2.46 22.07
C SER A 860 -5.41 3.60 21.94
N ASN A 861 -4.71 3.91 23.03
CA ASN A 861 -3.53 4.76 23.05
C ASN A 861 -2.50 4.14 24.03
N TRP A 862 -1.25 4.63 24.05
CA TRP A 862 -0.11 3.92 24.62
C TRP A 862 -0.25 3.49 26.08
N GLN A 863 -1.00 4.21 26.92
CA GLN A 863 -1.25 3.81 28.30
C GLN A 863 -1.97 2.46 28.40
N TRP A 864 -2.87 2.14 27.46
CA TRP A 864 -3.62 0.88 27.48
C TRP A 864 -2.73 -0.35 27.33
N TRP A 865 -1.50 -0.20 26.82
CA TRP A 865 -0.53 -1.29 26.72
C TRP A 865 -0.36 -2.03 28.06
N HIS A 866 -0.22 -1.28 29.16
CA HIS A 866 0.01 -1.80 30.52
C HIS A 866 -1.11 -2.72 31.07
N LEU A 867 -2.29 -2.66 30.45
CA LEU A 867 -3.44 -3.48 30.78
C LEU A 867 -3.61 -4.60 29.75
N ILE A 868 -3.59 -4.24 28.46
CA ILE A 868 -3.95 -5.13 27.35
C ILE A 868 -2.98 -6.29 27.18
N HIS A 869 -1.66 -6.08 27.33
CA HIS A 869 -0.65 -7.12 27.06
C HIS A 869 -0.79 -8.37 27.95
N ARG A 870 -1.57 -8.28 29.04
CA ARG A 870 -1.83 -9.33 30.03
C ARG A 870 -3.32 -9.60 30.23
N ALA A 871 -4.19 -9.03 29.41
CA ALA A 871 -5.63 -9.13 29.52
C ALA A 871 -6.22 -10.30 28.71
N GLY A 872 -7.44 -10.69 29.05
CA GLY A 872 -8.33 -11.55 28.26
C GLY A 872 -9.62 -10.81 27.91
N ALA A 873 -10.24 -11.18 26.79
CA ALA A 873 -11.50 -10.58 26.36
C ALA A 873 -12.69 -11.24 27.08
N LEU A 874 -13.50 -10.44 27.77
CA LEU A 874 -14.77 -10.88 28.34
C LEU A 874 -15.78 -11.14 27.21
N ARG A 875 -16.42 -12.30 27.26
CA ARG A 875 -17.39 -12.79 26.27
C ARG A 875 -18.80 -12.27 26.59
N LEU A 876 -19.26 -11.27 25.84
CA LEU A 876 -20.61 -10.72 26.05
C LEU A 876 -21.71 -11.67 25.59
N ASP A 877 -21.40 -12.62 24.71
CA ASP A 877 -22.31 -13.69 24.27
C ASP A 877 -22.66 -14.70 25.39
N LEU A 878 -21.92 -14.68 26.50
CA LEU A 878 -22.24 -15.46 27.71
C LEU A 878 -23.19 -14.72 28.68
N LEU A 879 -23.45 -13.44 28.40
CA LEU A 879 -24.31 -12.57 29.19
C LEU A 879 -25.64 -12.28 28.45
N PRO A 880 -26.66 -11.76 29.14
CA PRO A 880 -27.89 -11.30 28.48
C PRO A 880 -27.61 -10.24 27.40
N ALA A 881 -28.41 -10.27 26.33
CA ALA A 881 -28.37 -9.24 25.30
C ALA A 881 -28.59 -7.84 25.90
N GLY A 882 -27.85 -6.85 25.41
CA GLY A 882 -27.94 -5.46 25.86
C GLY A 882 -26.95 -5.05 26.96
N VAL A 883 -26.15 -5.98 27.51
CA VAL A 883 -25.01 -5.60 28.36
C VAL A 883 -24.02 -4.77 27.54
N LYS A 884 -23.91 -3.49 27.89
CA LYS A 884 -22.97 -2.56 27.24
C LYS A 884 -21.63 -2.58 27.99
N PRO A 885 -20.50 -2.70 27.30
CA PRO A 885 -19.20 -2.57 27.92
C PRO A 885 -18.89 -1.12 28.28
N ILE A 886 -18.14 -0.93 29.37
CA ILE A 886 -17.47 0.35 29.68
C ILE A 886 -16.28 0.52 28.73
N VAL A 887 -15.51 -0.57 28.54
CA VAL A 887 -14.41 -0.65 27.57
C VAL A 887 -14.64 -1.86 26.69
N ARG A 888 -14.88 -1.63 25.40
CA ARG A 888 -15.09 -2.67 24.39
C ARG A 888 -13.76 -3.12 23.80
N ILE A 889 -13.65 -4.41 23.52
CA ILE A 889 -12.61 -4.95 22.62
C ILE A 889 -13.24 -5.07 21.23
N ILE A 890 -12.51 -4.61 20.21
CA ILE A 890 -12.93 -4.74 18.80
C ILE A 890 -12.37 -6.06 18.28
N ASP A 891 -13.25 -7.01 17.94
CA ASP A 891 -12.86 -8.30 17.37
C ASP A 891 -12.52 -8.19 15.87
N ASP A 892 -11.95 -9.24 15.30
CA ASP A 892 -11.78 -9.34 13.85
C ASP A 892 -13.12 -9.30 13.08
N TRP A 893 -13.06 -8.95 11.79
CA TRP A 893 -14.27 -8.82 10.97
C TRP A 893 -14.78 -10.15 10.40
N PHE A 894 -14.00 -11.23 10.47
CA PHE A 894 -14.44 -12.56 10.01
C PHE A 894 -15.40 -13.22 10.99
N THR A 895 -15.24 -12.91 12.29
CA THR A 895 -16.02 -13.47 13.39
C THR A 895 -16.92 -12.43 14.06
N ALA A 896 -16.48 -11.16 14.14
CA ALA A 896 -17.21 -10.00 14.67
C ALA A 896 -17.89 -10.25 16.03
N ARG A 897 -17.20 -10.96 16.94
CA ARG A 897 -17.75 -11.39 18.22
C ARG A 897 -17.95 -10.20 19.18
N PRO A 898 -18.99 -10.25 20.02
CA PRO A 898 -19.24 -9.19 21.00
C PRO A 898 -18.31 -9.36 22.22
N LEU A 899 -17.25 -8.55 22.27
CA LEU A 899 -16.21 -8.64 23.29
C LEU A 899 -16.14 -7.38 24.17
N ALA A 900 -15.61 -7.53 25.38
CA ALA A 900 -15.37 -6.44 26.32
C ALA A 900 -14.07 -6.61 27.10
N LEU A 901 -13.50 -5.51 27.58
CA LEU A 901 -12.43 -5.51 28.58
C LEU A 901 -12.99 -5.22 29.97
N VAL A 902 -13.97 -4.31 30.06
CA VAL A 902 -14.62 -3.92 31.33
C VAL A 902 -16.13 -3.86 31.12
N VAL A 903 -16.88 -4.50 32.01
CA VAL A 903 -18.35 -4.46 32.04
C VAL A 903 -18.85 -4.16 33.45
N GLU A 904 -20.02 -3.53 33.54
CA GLU A 904 -20.77 -3.40 34.78
C GLU A 904 -22.11 -4.15 34.70
N VAL A 905 -22.49 -4.81 35.80
CA VAL A 905 -23.68 -5.65 35.88
C VAL A 905 -24.32 -5.58 37.25
N ALA A 906 -25.63 -5.78 37.31
CA ALA A 906 -26.37 -6.05 38.54
C ALA A 906 -26.55 -7.57 38.70
N VAL A 907 -26.31 -8.10 39.91
CA VAL A 907 -26.40 -9.54 40.21
C VAL A 907 -27.12 -9.72 41.53
N GLY A 908 -28.33 -10.29 41.48
CA GLY A 908 -29.19 -10.36 42.66
C GLY A 908 -29.54 -8.97 43.18
N LYS A 909 -29.17 -8.68 44.43
CA LYS A 909 -29.35 -7.35 45.04
C LYS A 909 -28.08 -6.47 44.94
N GLY A 910 -26.96 -7.05 44.53
CA GLY A 910 -25.65 -6.42 44.46
C GLY A 910 -25.28 -6.00 43.05
N ARG A 911 -24.06 -5.48 42.92
CA ARG A 911 -23.54 -4.91 41.66
C ARG A 911 -22.07 -5.29 41.49
N ALA A 912 -21.64 -5.51 40.26
CA ALA A 912 -20.26 -5.85 39.97
C ALA A 912 -19.70 -5.05 38.80
N ILE A 913 -18.40 -4.74 38.89
CA ILE A 913 -17.57 -4.45 37.72
C ILE A 913 -16.68 -5.66 37.50
N VAL A 914 -16.66 -6.17 36.27
CA VAL A 914 -15.80 -7.28 35.85
C VAL A 914 -14.80 -6.77 34.83
N CYS A 915 -13.53 -7.02 35.09
CA CYS A 915 -12.39 -6.67 34.25
C CYS A 915 -11.74 -7.94 33.70
N GLY A 916 -11.38 -7.92 32.43
CA GLY A 916 -10.57 -8.95 31.78
C GLY A 916 -9.07 -8.85 32.08
N PHE A 917 -8.68 -8.14 33.14
CA PHE A 917 -7.30 -7.97 33.57
C PHE A 917 -7.21 -8.06 35.09
N GLU A 918 -6.03 -8.38 35.59
CA GLU A 918 -5.76 -8.50 37.03
C GLU A 918 -5.76 -7.13 37.71
N LEU A 919 -6.42 -7.03 38.86
CA LEU A 919 -6.44 -5.79 39.66
C LEU A 919 -5.12 -5.49 40.37
N GLY A 920 -4.26 -6.51 40.53
CA GLY A 920 -2.94 -6.47 41.18
C GLY A 920 -2.91 -5.93 42.62
N ASP A 921 -1.71 -5.94 43.22
CA ASP A 921 -1.44 -5.20 44.46
C ASP A 921 -1.16 -3.73 44.12
N PRO A 922 -1.91 -2.76 44.67
CA PRO A 922 -1.69 -1.33 44.45
C PRO A 922 -0.25 -0.86 44.62
N GLY A 923 0.53 -1.48 45.54
CA GLY A 923 1.91 -1.11 45.82
C GLY A 923 2.94 -1.63 44.81
N ALA A 924 2.59 -2.65 44.02
CA ALA A 924 3.50 -3.32 43.08
C ALA A 924 3.13 -3.07 41.60
N GLN A 925 2.05 -2.34 41.35
CA GLN A 925 1.57 -2.03 40.00
C GLN A 925 2.24 -0.81 39.38
N ASP A 926 2.32 -0.83 38.04
CA ASP A 926 2.63 0.34 37.25
C ASP A 926 1.59 1.47 37.50
N PRO A 927 1.98 2.76 37.34
CA PRO A 927 1.09 3.88 37.63
C PRO A 927 -0.22 3.88 36.85
N VAL A 928 -0.20 3.37 35.61
CA VAL A 928 -1.38 3.33 34.73
C VAL A 928 -2.44 2.38 35.27
N SER A 929 -2.05 1.14 35.55
CA SER A 929 -2.96 0.10 36.03
C SER A 929 -3.55 0.46 37.40
N ARG A 930 -2.70 1.01 38.28
CA ARG A 930 -3.15 1.54 39.59
C ARG A 930 -4.20 2.63 39.43
N GLN A 931 -4.01 3.56 38.49
CA GLN A 931 -4.94 4.66 38.27
C GLN A 931 -6.28 4.19 37.70
N LEU A 932 -6.29 3.24 36.77
CA LEU A 932 -7.56 2.70 36.26
C LEU A 932 -8.35 2.01 37.36
N VAL A 933 -7.71 1.14 38.16
CA VAL A 933 -8.37 0.46 39.28
C VAL A 933 -8.93 1.49 40.28
N ALA A 934 -8.18 2.54 40.60
CA ALA A 934 -8.64 3.63 41.45
C ALA A 934 -9.88 4.34 40.89
N SER A 935 -9.89 4.64 39.58
CA SER A 935 -11.03 5.27 38.90
C SER A 935 -12.29 4.38 38.95
N LEU A 936 -12.15 3.08 38.73
CA LEU A 936 -13.26 2.13 38.81
C LEU A 936 -13.86 2.06 40.22
N GLU A 937 -13.02 2.06 41.25
CA GLU A 937 -13.50 2.07 42.64
C GLU A 937 -14.19 3.36 43.05
N ALA A 938 -13.62 4.51 42.68
CA ALA A 938 -14.22 5.81 42.93
C ALA A 938 -15.61 5.87 42.28
N TYR A 939 -15.74 5.36 41.06
CA TYR A 939 -17.03 5.23 40.40
C TYR A 939 -17.99 4.31 41.16
N MET A 940 -17.56 3.13 41.60
CA MET A 940 -18.40 2.19 42.37
C MET A 940 -18.88 2.76 43.70
N GLN A 941 -18.10 3.64 44.34
CA GLN A 941 -18.48 4.35 45.56
C GLN A 941 -19.46 5.52 45.29
N GLY A 942 -19.48 6.03 44.06
CA GLY A 942 -20.32 7.16 43.66
C GLY A 942 -21.77 6.79 43.38
N GLU A 943 -22.64 7.80 43.38
CA GLU A 943 -24.07 7.64 43.06
C GLU A 943 -24.33 7.27 41.59
N SER A 944 -23.36 7.50 40.71
CA SER A 944 -23.42 7.21 39.29
C SER A 944 -23.33 5.71 38.97
N PHE A 945 -22.81 4.88 39.89
CA PHE A 945 -22.73 3.44 39.69
C PHE A 945 -24.11 2.79 39.80
N ARG A 946 -24.81 2.72 38.67
CA ARG A 946 -26.18 2.20 38.57
C ARG A 946 -26.30 1.22 37.39
N PRO A 947 -25.61 0.07 37.45
CA PRO A 947 -25.67 -0.90 36.36
C PRO A 947 -27.12 -1.34 36.13
N THR A 948 -27.61 -1.17 34.91
CA THR A 948 -28.99 -1.49 34.53
C THR A 948 -29.15 -2.93 34.03
N SER A 949 -28.06 -3.56 33.62
CA SER A 949 -28.06 -4.89 33.03
C SER A 949 -28.08 -5.96 34.13
N GLN A 950 -29.20 -6.69 34.24
CA GLN A 950 -29.35 -7.78 35.21
C GLN A 950 -28.74 -9.07 34.69
N VAL A 951 -27.85 -9.68 35.47
CA VAL A 951 -27.12 -10.91 35.14
C VAL A 951 -27.31 -11.92 36.27
N SER A 952 -27.59 -13.19 35.91
CA SER A 952 -27.70 -14.24 36.93
C SER A 952 -26.32 -14.64 37.47
N PRO A 953 -26.21 -15.13 38.72
CA PRO A 953 -24.93 -15.62 39.27
C PRO A 953 -24.24 -16.65 38.38
N GLU A 954 -25.01 -17.51 37.71
CA GLU A 954 -24.50 -18.53 36.79
C GLU A 954 -23.95 -17.91 35.50
N GLN A 955 -24.61 -16.90 34.93
CA GLN A 955 -24.09 -16.17 33.77
C GLN A 955 -22.81 -15.41 34.12
N LEU A 956 -22.73 -14.80 35.31
CA LEU A 956 -21.52 -14.15 35.79
C LEU A 956 -20.37 -15.17 35.89
N ARG A 957 -20.62 -16.34 36.49
CA ARG A 957 -19.63 -17.43 36.61
C ARG A 957 -19.08 -17.88 35.25
N ARG A 958 -19.90 -17.91 34.20
CA ARG A 958 -19.47 -18.29 32.84
C ARG A 958 -18.42 -17.37 32.23
N LEU A 959 -18.22 -16.16 32.74
CA LEU A 959 -17.14 -15.28 32.28
C LEU A 959 -15.74 -15.81 32.68
N ALA A 960 -15.67 -16.69 33.68
CA ALA A 960 -14.44 -17.38 34.07
C ALA A 960 -14.45 -18.82 33.53
N ARG A 961 -13.27 -19.36 33.24
CA ARG A 961 -13.06 -20.79 33.00
C ARG A 961 -13.35 -21.55 34.29
N ALA A 962 -13.96 -22.72 34.14
CA ALA A 962 -14.21 -23.66 35.23
C ALA A 962 -12.91 -24.13 35.88
#